data_AF-A0A1P8B4L0-F1
#
_entry.id   AF-A0A1P8B4L0-F1
#
_cell.length_a   1.000
_cell.length_b   1.000
_cell.length_c   1.000
_cell.angle_alpha   90.00
_cell.angle_beta   90.00
_cell.angle_gamma   90.00
#
_symmetry.space_group_name_H-M   'P 1'
#
loop_
_entity.id
_entity.type
_entity.pdbx_description
1 polymer ?
#
loop_
_entity_poly.entity_id
_entity_poly.type
_entity_poly.pdbx_seq_one_letter_code
_entity_poly.pdbx_strand_id
1 'polypeptide(L)'
;MAGEEKQTLTPKEMILQKFGVKAIYRIEEVHVSSNDCLYRCHLQLPEFSVVSNVFKRKKDSEQSAAELALEKLGIQSQDDDDVDITVDEAWNNIVERIKYIFSDEFLSVDHPLGGHLRAALQRDGERCGSLPVSVIATFDAKINSRCKVIDPSVESDPILLMSYVMKAAAKLPDYIVVSPHVDSLRRKKPYPPATIKALATTHVKSIKAEAVHLQCTVGGEEVVKPVTLDISSGRYYLDIIADKLGLKDGSQVMISRTIGKTSSGYECRVYAAIPKLKSSDNSWKAREKRPIIESSHLEKSRNAKASFVCGVDIHGDAIVASVGYPWRSHDLEHDGVTLKSFYKICCGISPNGIYKLSREAIIAAQLPFSFTTKSTWRGPFPREILCMFCRQQQLVEPIFTISTAPVKPMSCILRSYQKLKDSECDEKDSECDEKDSECDDSEYQYTSKGKEEIPESGTGYRCEVKILSKSQDLVLDCSSRKFYEKENHAIQNASLNALSWLSRLFDEGDGDPLQICYTDDHLDAVFQQRILMKEAVPKGHFRNRDEMNQYEDQVRIQTITKGSLVSICYSVYLDVDADFSKDGKSKKELIESNEEIEFEVGNGSMNPHLEAVVTQLVVGQYARFLTNAPAEDLFVTAATGTQRDRSLLSDVAGFEYCVRLLGVKGPTEKRIEADFFKPSLSKQRLEYVVKHIKESSASTLVDFGCGSGSLLASILDCPTSLQTIAGVDISHKSLTRAAKIATFKNKQGSLQPQIYFTP
;
A
#
# COMPACT_ATOMS: atom_id res chain seq x y z
N MET A 1 11.51 13.46 -3.97
CA MET A 1 12.25 13.23 -2.72
C MET A 1 11.32 12.68 -1.68
N ALA A 2 11.41 11.37 -1.43
CA ALA A 2 10.83 10.79 -0.24
C ALA A 2 11.36 11.57 0.98
N GLY A 3 10.46 12.11 1.80
CA GLY A 3 10.64 11.90 3.21
C GLY A 3 10.62 10.39 3.37
N GLU A 4 11.80 9.77 3.30
CA GLU A 4 11.99 8.52 4.02
C GLU A 4 11.63 8.91 5.45
N GLU A 5 10.40 8.57 5.87
CA GLU A 5 10.25 8.10 7.23
C GLU A 5 11.42 7.15 7.41
N LYS A 6 12.39 7.55 8.23
CA LYS A 6 13.42 6.65 8.70
C LYS A 6 12.62 5.47 9.25
N GLN A 7 12.46 4.43 8.45
CA GLN A 7 12.39 3.09 8.98
C GLN A 7 13.59 3.05 9.89
N THR A 8 13.34 2.88 11.19
CA THR A 8 14.35 2.61 12.21
C THR A 8 15.47 1.85 11.54
N LEU A 9 16.62 2.52 11.38
CA LEU A 9 17.74 1.99 10.60
C LEU A 9 17.98 0.59 11.11
N THR A 10 18.00 -0.38 10.19
CA THR A 10 18.23 -1.75 10.62
C THR A 10 19.61 -1.81 11.30
N PRO A 11 19.82 -2.70 12.28
CA PRO A 11 21.10 -2.86 12.95
C PRO A 11 22.30 -2.90 11.98
N LYS A 12 22.13 -3.58 10.83
CA LYS A 12 23.12 -3.62 9.76
C LYS A 12 23.43 -2.25 9.14
N GLU A 13 22.41 -1.42 8.92
CA GLU A 13 22.57 -0.06 8.38
C GLU A 13 23.23 0.88 9.39
N MET A 14 22.93 0.75 10.68
CA MET A 14 23.61 1.51 11.74
C MET A 14 25.11 1.20 11.77
N ILE A 15 25.47 -0.09 11.70
CA ILE A 15 26.89 -0.51 11.60
C ILE A 15 27.53 0.06 10.33
N LEU A 16 26.85 0.00 9.19
CA LEU A 16 27.36 0.55 7.92
C LEU A 16 27.53 2.07 7.99
N GLN A 17 26.64 2.79 8.65
CA GLN A 17 26.75 4.24 8.82
C GLN A 17 27.94 4.61 9.71
N LYS A 18 28.19 3.86 10.79
CA LYS A 18 29.24 4.17 11.76
C LYS A 18 30.64 3.72 11.29
N PHE A 19 30.74 2.55 10.69
CA PHE A 19 32.04 1.95 10.31
C PHE A 19 32.27 1.89 8.79
N GLY A 20 31.23 2.04 7.98
CA GLY A 20 31.32 2.01 6.52
C GLY A 20 31.92 0.70 6.02
N VAL A 21 32.82 0.83 5.06
CA VAL A 21 33.58 -0.28 4.45
C VAL A 21 34.47 -1.04 5.44
N LYS A 22 34.67 -0.54 6.67
CA LYS A 22 35.47 -1.23 7.70
C LYS A 22 34.71 -2.37 8.38
N ALA A 23 33.39 -2.46 8.21
CA ALA A 23 32.57 -3.57 8.71
C ALA A 23 32.51 -4.69 7.66
N ILE A 24 33.07 -5.85 7.97
CA ILE A 24 33.12 -7.00 7.04
C ILE A 24 32.21 -8.11 7.54
N TYR A 25 31.15 -8.40 6.79
CA TYR A 25 30.23 -9.51 7.03
C TYR A 25 30.69 -10.75 6.24
N ARG A 26 30.84 -11.90 6.92
CA ARG A 26 31.15 -13.20 6.30
C ARG A 26 30.11 -14.23 6.72
N ILE A 27 29.41 -14.82 5.76
CA ILE A 27 28.38 -15.83 6.02
C ILE A 27 29.02 -17.23 5.99
N GLU A 28 28.80 -18.00 7.06
CA GLU A 28 29.15 -19.40 7.22
C GLU A 28 27.89 -20.28 7.05
N GLU A 29 27.98 -21.36 6.29
CA GLU A 29 26.89 -22.31 6.08
C GLU A 29 27.00 -23.49 7.06
N VAL A 30 26.07 -23.56 8.01
CA VAL A 30 26.00 -24.57 9.07
C VAL A 30 25.03 -25.67 8.65
N HIS A 31 25.56 -26.86 8.42
CA HIS A 31 24.78 -28.02 8.01
C HIS A 31 24.29 -28.79 9.25
N VAL A 32 23.01 -28.69 9.59
CA VAL A 32 22.41 -29.42 10.74
C VAL A 32 21.78 -30.74 10.30
N SER A 33 21.33 -30.82 9.05
CA SER A 33 20.87 -32.06 8.43
C SER A 33 21.17 -32.03 6.92
N SER A 34 21.13 -33.19 6.26
CA SER A 34 21.66 -33.37 4.90
C SER A 34 21.09 -32.46 3.81
N ASN A 35 19.98 -31.74 4.06
CA ASN A 35 19.31 -30.91 3.05
C ASN A 35 19.04 -29.46 3.48
N ASP A 36 19.15 -29.12 4.77
CA ASP A 36 18.86 -27.77 5.26
C ASP A 36 20.15 -27.08 5.71
N CYS A 37 20.64 -26.17 4.86
CA CYS A 37 21.73 -25.26 5.20
C CYS A 37 21.18 -24.12 6.05
N LEU A 38 21.66 -24.02 7.28
CA LEU A 38 21.46 -22.85 8.11
C LEU A 38 22.64 -21.89 7.95
N TYR A 39 22.48 -20.65 8.38
CA TYR A 39 23.45 -19.59 8.17
C TYR A 39 23.85 -18.96 9.50
N ARG A 40 25.14 -18.66 9.60
CA ARG A 40 25.71 -17.89 10.69
C ARG A 40 26.55 -16.77 10.08
N CYS A 41 26.56 -15.59 10.66
CA CYS A 41 27.34 -14.46 10.14
C CYS A 41 28.45 -14.06 11.12
N HIS A 42 29.67 -13.94 10.60
CA HIS A 42 30.82 -13.35 11.27
C HIS A 42 30.93 -11.89 10.83
N LEU A 43 30.71 -10.96 11.75
CA LEU A 43 30.92 -9.53 11.55
C LEU A 43 32.25 -9.12 12.17
N GLN A 44 33.18 -8.66 11.34
CA GLN A 44 34.47 -8.11 11.76
C GLN A 44 34.41 -6.58 11.71
N LEU A 45 34.56 -5.93 12.87
CA LEU A 45 34.74 -4.49 13.02
C LEU A 45 36.22 -4.17 13.32
N PRO A 46 36.65 -2.90 13.24
CA PRO A 46 38.03 -2.51 13.58
C PRO A 46 38.47 -2.92 14.99
N GLU A 47 37.54 -2.95 15.94
CA GLU A 47 37.84 -3.13 17.37
C GLU A 47 37.67 -4.57 17.84
N PHE A 48 36.72 -5.30 17.27
CA PHE A 48 36.41 -6.68 17.65
C PHE A 48 35.61 -7.40 16.56
N SER A 49 35.40 -8.71 16.73
CA SER A 49 34.52 -9.51 15.90
C SER A 49 33.34 -10.09 16.68
N VAL A 50 32.24 -10.29 15.98
CA VAL A 50 31.01 -10.90 16.50
C VAL A 50 30.56 -12.01 15.58
N VAL A 51 29.94 -13.03 16.16
CA VAL A 51 29.36 -14.13 15.41
C VAL A 51 27.90 -14.25 15.83
N SER A 52 26.99 -14.26 14.85
CA SER A 52 25.57 -14.45 15.11
C SER A 52 25.25 -15.85 15.62
N ASN A 53 24.02 -16.03 16.10
CA ASN A 53 23.42 -17.36 16.21
C ASN A 53 23.15 -17.96 14.82
N VAL A 54 22.61 -19.18 14.78
CA VAL A 54 22.29 -19.89 13.55
C VAL A 54 20.87 -19.57 13.11
N PHE A 55 20.70 -19.09 11.87
CA PHE A 55 19.42 -18.67 11.28
C PHE A 55 19.09 -19.44 10.00
N LYS A 56 17.81 -19.54 9.66
CA LYS A 56 17.37 -20.13 8.39
C LYS A 56 17.66 -19.25 7.17
N ARG A 57 17.78 -17.93 7.36
CA ARG A 57 18.02 -16.97 6.27
C ARG A 57 19.35 -16.26 6.46
N LYS A 58 20.07 -16.05 5.35
CA LYS A 58 21.32 -15.26 5.30
C LYS A 58 21.13 -13.87 5.90
N LYS A 59 20.09 -13.15 5.48
CA LYS A 59 19.80 -11.77 5.93
C LYS A 59 19.57 -11.68 7.45
N ASP A 60 18.83 -12.62 8.03
CA ASP A 60 18.55 -12.63 9.48
C ASP A 60 19.84 -12.86 10.29
N SER A 61 20.75 -13.71 9.79
CA SER A 61 22.07 -13.90 10.41
C SER A 61 22.94 -12.64 10.38
N GLU A 62 22.88 -11.86 9.30
CA GLU A 62 23.60 -10.60 9.20
C GLU A 62 23.04 -9.53 10.14
N GLN A 63 21.70 -9.43 10.23
CA GLN A 63 21.06 -8.51 11.17
C GLN A 63 21.39 -8.87 12.62
N SER A 64 21.32 -10.16 12.98
CA SER A 64 21.70 -10.61 14.33
C SER A 64 23.18 -10.37 14.65
N ALA A 65 24.08 -10.54 13.67
CA ALA A 65 25.50 -10.19 13.88
C ALA A 65 25.68 -8.69 14.13
N ALA A 66 24.91 -7.85 13.44
CA ALA A 66 24.91 -6.40 13.64
C ALA A 66 24.29 -6.00 15.00
N GLU A 67 23.18 -6.60 15.41
CA GLU A 67 22.56 -6.40 16.74
C GLU A 67 23.55 -6.72 17.86
N LEU A 68 24.17 -7.90 17.84
CA LEU A 68 25.17 -8.30 18.83
C LEU A 68 26.41 -7.39 18.83
N ALA A 69 26.77 -6.80 17.69
CA ALA A 69 27.86 -5.83 17.61
C ALA A 69 27.47 -4.47 18.19
N LEU A 70 26.24 -4.01 17.96
CA LEU A 70 25.70 -2.81 18.58
C LEU A 70 25.60 -2.98 20.11
N GLU A 71 25.08 -4.11 20.58
CA GLU A 71 25.07 -4.46 22.01
C GLU A 71 26.47 -4.43 22.64
N LYS A 72 27.48 -5.01 21.97
CA LYS A 72 28.88 -4.96 22.44
C LYS A 72 29.50 -3.56 22.43
N LEU A 73 29.09 -2.69 21.50
CA LEU A 73 29.49 -1.28 21.49
C LEU A 73 28.78 -0.44 22.56
N GLY A 74 27.82 -1.03 23.30
CA GLY A 74 26.95 -0.30 24.21
C GLY A 74 25.97 0.62 23.50
N ILE A 75 25.69 0.38 22.22
CA ILE A 75 24.69 1.10 21.43
C ILE A 75 23.45 0.22 21.42
N GLN A 76 22.48 0.46 22.30
CA GLN A 76 21.22 -0.27 22.18
C GLN A 76 20.50 0.23 20.92
N SER A 77 19.96 -0.68 20.12
CA SER A 77 19.17 -0.36 18.92
C SER A 77 17.84 0.38 19.23
N GLN A 78 17.55 0.62 20.51
CA GLN A 78 16.47 1.50 20.98
C GLN A 78 16.94 2.89 21.41
N ASP A 79 18.25 3.14 21.48
CA ASP A 79 18.84 4.44 21.78
C ASP A 79 19.28 5.12 20.47
N ASP A 80 18.93 6.40 20.29
CA ASP A 80 19.12 7.25 19.09
C ASP A 80 18.04 7.08 17.99
N ASP A 81 16.82 7.61 18.15
CA ASP A 81 16.59 9.00 17.71
C ASP A 81 15.37 9.71 18.35
N ASP A 82 14.57 9.05 19.22
CA ASP A 82 13.30 9.64 19.73
C ASP A 82 12.98 9.40 21.24
N VAL A 83 13.74 8.60 21.99
CA VAL A 83 13.37 8.28 23.40
C VAL A 83 14.07 9.14 24.46
N ASP A 84 15.03 10.00 24.12
CA ASP A 84 15.55 10.99 25.09
C ASP A 84 15.88 12.38 24.51
N ILE A 85 15.36 12.74 23.32
CA ILE A 85 15.39 14.16 22.91
C ILE A 85 14.33 14.88 23.72
N THR A 86 14.77 15.64 24.72
CA THR A 86 13.84 16.48 25.48
C THR A 86 13.20 17.52 24.56
N VAL A 87 11.99 17.98 24.89
CA VAL A 87 11.30 19.03 24.12
C VAL A 87 12.19 20.27 23.94
N ASP A 88 13.01 20.60 24.94
CA ASP A 88 13.95 21.72 24.90
C ASP A 88 15.14 21.46 23.95
N GLU A 89 15.68 20.25 23.94
CA GLU A 89 16.70 19.84 22.96
C GLU A 89 16.15 19.87 21.53
N ALA A 90 14.91 19.44 21.32
CA ALA A 90 14.25 19.54 20.02
C ALA A 90 14.15 21.02 19.57
N TRP A 91 13.75 21.92 20.46
CA TRP A 91 13.74 23.36 20.19
C TRP A 91 15.14 23.91 19.87
N ASN A 92 16.15 23.56 20.66
CA ASN A 92 17.53 24.00 20.44
C ASN A 92 18.09 23.49 19.11
N ASN A 93 17.81 22.24 18.77
CA ASN A 93 18.19 21.64 17.48
C ASN A 93 17.54 22.37 16.30
N ILE A 94 16.27 22.77 16.41
CA ILE A 94 15.60 23.58 15.38
C ILE A 94 16.29 24.94 15.24
N VAL A 95 16.57 25.62 16.36
CA VAL A 95 17.26 26.92 16.39
C VAL A 95 18.62 26.82 15.71
N GLU A 96 19.46 25.86 16.11
CA GLU A 96 20.78 25.64 15.51
C GLU A 96 20.69 25.28 14.03
N ARG A 97 19.71 24.46 13.65
CA ARG A 97 19.50 24.09 12.25
C ARG A 97 19.12 25.30 11.40
N ILE A 98 18.23 26.17 11.87
CA ILE A 98 17.88 27.40 11.17
C ILE A 98 19.12 28.31 11.06
N LYS A 99 19.91 28.46 12.13
CA LYS A 99 21.18 29.23 12.08
C LYS A 99 22.13 28.68 11.02
N TYR A 100 22.26 27.36 10.92
CA TYR A 100 23.10 26.70 9.91
C TYR A 100 22.56 26.90 8.49
N ILE A 101 21.25 26.81 8.27
CA ILE A 101 20.63 27.04 6.94
C ILE A 101 20.99 28.43 6.40
N PHE A 102 21.04 29.46 7.25
CA PHE A 102 21.41 30.82 6.85
C PHE A 102 22.93 31.12 6.94
N SER A 103 23.77 30.11 7.20
CA SER A 103 25.23 30.25 7.24
C SER A 103 25.85 30.41 5.85
N ASP A 104 27.07 30.96 5.80
CA ASP A 104 27.80 31.13 4.53
C ASP A 104 28.10 29.77 3.85
N GLU A 105 28.35 28.73 4.66
CA GLU A 105 28.67 27.39 4.18
C GLU A 105 27.47 26.72 3.49
N PHE A 106 26.27 26.86 4.07
CA PHE A 106 25.07 26.17 3.59
C PHE A 106 24.63 26.59 2.19
N LEU A 107 24.97 27.82 1.76
CA LEU A 107 24.63 28.34 0.43
C LEU A 107 25.27 27.53 -0.73
N SER A 108 26.34 26.80 -0.44
CA SER A 108 27.05 25.91 -1.38
C SER A 108 26.66 24.44 -1.24
N VAL A 109 25.88 24.07 -0.22
CA VAL A 109 25.51 22.68 0.05
C VAL A 109 24.52 22.20 -1.02
N ASP A 110 24.70 20.95 -1.45
CA ASP A 110 23.85 20.25 -2.44
C ASP A 110 22.48 19.83 -1.89
N HIS A 111 21.84 20.71 -1.12
CA HIS A 111 20.52 20.51 -0.53
C HIS A 111 19.46 21.32 -1.29
N PRO A 112 18.20 20.85 -1.41
CA PRO A 112 17.10 21.61 -2.02
C PRO A 112 17.00 23.06 -1.52
N LEU A 113 17.05 23.25 -0.20
CA LEU A 113 17.09 24.57 0.44
C LEU A 113 18.22 25.49 -0.06
N GLY A 114 19.37 24.94 -0.46
CA GLY A 114 20.45 25.74 -1.07
C GLY A 114 20.01 26.38 -2.39
N GLY A 115 19.28 25.63 -3.24
CA GLY A 115 18.64 26.16 -4.45
C GLY A 115 17.63 27.27 -4.14
N HIS A 116 16.78 27.05 -3.14
CA HIS A 116 15.82 28.04 -2.66
C HIS A 116 16.48 29.31 -2.11
N LEU A 117 17.55 29.20 -1.32
CA LEU A 117 18.28 30.35 -0.78
C LEU A 117 18.93 31.18 -1.88
N ARG A 118 19.56 30.52 -2.86
CA ARG A 118 20.14 31.20 -4.03
C ARG A 118 19.07 31.93 -4.84
N ALA A 119 17.92 31.30 -5.06
CA ALA A 119 16.80 31.93 -5.74
C ALA A 119 16.21 33.10 -4.93
N ALA A 120 16.15 32.99 -3.60
CA ALA A 120 15.68 34.06 -2.71
C ALA A 120 16.58 35.30 -2.78
N LEU A 121 17.89 35.14 -2.96
CA LEU A 121 18.83 36.25 -3.15
C LEU A 121 18.62 37.00 -4.48
N GLN A 122 17.97 36.39 -5.46
CA GLN A 122 17.66 36.99 -6.75
C GLN A 122 16.29 37.69 -6.79
N ARG A 123 15.49 37.62 -5.72
CA ARG A 123 14.17 38.26 -5.64
C ARG A 123 14.29 39.79 -5.67
N ASP A 124 13.31 40.44 -6.28
CA ASP A 124 13.30 41.90 -6.44
C ASP A 124 12.99 42.66 -5.14
N GLY A 125 13.60 43.84 -5.00
CA GLY A 125 13.26 44.84 -3.97
C GLY A 125 13.41 44.34 -2.54
N GLU A 126 12.41 44.63 -1.70
CA GLU A 126 12.41 44.26 -0.26
C GLU A 126 12.39 42.75 -0.01
N ARG A 127 12.06 41.96 -1.04
CA ARG A 127 12.00 40.48 -0.98
C ARG A 127 13.37 39.83 -1.13
N CYS A 128 14.37 40.58 -1.60
CA CYS A 128 15.73 40.09 -1.80
C CYS A 128 16.28 39.45 -0.50
N GLY A 129 16.74 38.21 -0.61
CA GLY A 129 17.29 37.43 0.50
C GLY A 129 16.26 36.96 1.54
N SER A 130 14.97 37.20 1.32
CA SER A 130 13.89 36.72 2.19
C SER A 130 13.39 35.38 1.69
N LEU A 131 13.48 34.34 2.53
CA LEU A 131 13.05 32.98 2.22
C LEU A 131 11.70 32.69 2.89
N PRO A 132 10.66 32.25 2.16
CA PRO A 132 9.38 31.84 2.75
C PRO A 132 9.53 30.76 3.83
N VAL A 133 8.79 30.89 4.94
CA VAL A 133 8.81 29.93 6.06
C VAL A 133 8.30 28.56 5.63
N SER A 134 7.30 28.53 4.73
CA SER A 134 6.75 27.30 4.17
C SER A 134 7.82 26.43 3.49
N VAL A 135 8.84 27.04 2.90
CA VAL A 135 9.97 26.33 2.28
C VAL A 135 10.81 25.63 3.33
N ILE A 136 11.18 26.32 4.41
CA ILE A 136 11.98 25.74 5.50
C ILE A 136 11.22 24.61 6.17
N ALA A 137 9.95 24.84 6.48
CA ALA A 137 9.05 23.84 7.05
C ALA A 137 8.90 22.60 6.15
N THR A 138 8.86 22.77 4.83
CA THR A 138 8.57 21.65 3.92
C THR A 138 9.80 20.84 3.51
N PHE A 139 10.94 21.50 3.30
CA PHE A 139 12.09 20.88 2.64
C PHE A 139 13.23 20.47 3.60
N ASP A 140 13.17 20.83 4.89
CA ASP A 140 14.14 20.34 5.87
C ASP A 140 13.57 19.20 6.74
N ALA A 141 14.00 17.97 6.43
CA ALA A 141 13.55 16.79 7.17
C ALA A 141 13.98 16.80 8.64
N LYS A 142 15.11 17.42 9.00
CA LYS A 142 15.57 17.51 10.39
C LYS A 142 14.68 18.45 11.20
N ILE A 143 14.25 19.56 10.62
CA ILE A 143 13.28 20.44 11.28
C ILE A 143 11.95 19.70 11.48
N ASN A 144 11.47 18.99 10.46
CA ASN A 144 10.23 18.20 10.58
C ASN A 144 10.31 17.16 11.70
N SER A 145 11.37 16.35 11.76
CA SER A 145 11.50 15.31 12.78
C SER A 145 11.54 15.89 14.19
N ARG A 146 12.28 16.99 14.40
CA ARG A 146 12.34 17.65 15.72
C ARG A 146 11.02 18.34 16.10
N CYS A 147 10.29 18.89 15.13
CA CYS A 147 8.95 19.41 15.38
C CYS A 147 7.96 18.30 15.80
N LYS A 148 8.07 17.09 15.23
CA LYS A 148 7.24 15.94 15.63
C LYS A 148 7.49 15.50 17.08
N VAL A 149 8.74 15.62 17.56
CA VAL A 149 9.08 15.38 18.98
C VAL A 149 8.41 16.40 19.91
N ILE A 150 8.32 17.67 19.48
CA ILE A 150 7.66 18.74 20.26
C ILE A 150 6.14 18.52 20.30
N ASP A 151 5.54 18.25 19.15
CA ASP A 151 4.11 18.01 19.02
C ASP A 151 3.83 17.13 17.79
N PRO A 152 3.39 15.87 17.96
CA PRO A 152 3.09 14.98 16.84
C PRO A 152 2.01 15.52 15.89
N SER A 153 1.15 16.44 16.33
CA SER A 153 0.07 17.00 15.51
C SER A 153 0.56 17.84 14.33
N VAL A 154 1.83 18.28 14.33
CA VAL A 154 2.47 19.03 13.22
C VAL A 154 2.45 18.29 11.88
N GLU A 155 2.33 16.96 11.90
CA GLU A 155 2.24 16.16 10.68
C GLU A 155 0.91 16.37 9.93
N SER A 156 -0.16 16.66 10.67
CA SER A 156 -1.49 16.95 10.12
C SER A 156 -1.74 18.44 9.87
N ASP A 157 -0.95 19.32 10.50
CA ASP A 157 -1.11 20.77 10.41
C ASP A 157 0.20 21.45 9.98
N PRO A 158 0.38 21.76 8.67
CA PRO A 158 1.56 22.46 8.18
C PRO A 158 1.67 23.89 8.74
N ILE A 159 0.56 24.51 9.18
CA ILE A 159 0.58 25.87 9.76
C ILE A 159 1.23 25.82 11.14
N LEU A 160 0.93 24.79 11.94
CA LEU A 160 1.58 24.58 13.23
C LEU A 160 3.09 24.41 13.06
N LEU A 161 3.52 23.61 12.08
CA LEU A 161 4.93 23.43 11.74
C LEU A 161 5.62 24.76 11.37
N MET A 162 4.97 25.58 10.54
CA MET A 162 5.47 26.91 10.18
C MET A 162 5.57 27.83 11.41
N SER A 163 4.60 27.77 12.33
CA SER A 163 4.62 28.54 13.57
C SER A 163 5.82 28.19 14.45
N TYR A 164 6.23 26.92 14.47
CA TYR A 164 7.38 26.47 15.25
C TYR A 164 8.69 26.97 14.63
N VAL A 165 8.81 26.93 13.30
CA VAL A 165 9.96 27.53 12.59
C VAL A 165 10.07 29.02 12.91
N MET A 166 8.97 29.76 12.91
CA MET A 166 8.95 31.18 13.26
C MET A 166 9.36 31.44 14.71
N LYS A 167 8.82 30.67 15.67
CA LYS A 167 9.20 30.77 17.09
C LYS A 167 10.68 30.46 17.32
N ALA A 168 11.23 29.46 16.64
CA ALA A 168 12.65 29.14 16.73
C ALA A 168 13.52 30.24 16.09
N ALA A 169 13.13 30.78 14.93
CA ALA A 169 13.83 31.88 14.28
C ALA A 169 13.83 33.17 15.13
N ALA A 170 12.74 33.44 15.85
CA ALA A 170 12.64 34.59 16.76
C ALA A 170 13.64 34.52 17.94
N LYS A 171 14.13 33.32 18.28
CA LYS A 171 15.22 33.13 19.28
C LYS A 171 16.60 33.51 18.72
N LEU A 172 16.73 33.88 17.44
CA LEU A 172 17.99 34.28 16.79
C LEU A 172 17.98 35.73 16.27
N PRO A 173 17.63 36.74 17.11
CA PRO A 173 17.46 38.13 16.65
C PRO A 173 18.76 38.78 16.15
N ASP A 174 19.92 38.21 16.51
CA ASP A 174 21.24 38.69 16.08
C ASP A 174 21.68 38.16 14.72
N TYR A 175 21.01 37.12 14.22
CA TYR A 175 21.39 36.44 12.99
C TYR A 175 20.30 36.49 11.92
N ILE A 176 19.04 36.41 12.33
CA ILE A 176 17.86 36.30 11.47
C ILE A 176 16.91 37.45 11.78
N VAL A 177 16.36 38.04 10.72
CA VAL A 177 15.25 38.99 10.82
C VAL A 177 13.98 38.25 10.44
N VAL A 178 13.07 38.15 11.40
CA VAL A 178 11.70 37.66 11.22
C VAL A 178 10.84 38.86 10.85
N SER A 179 10.19 38.84 9.69
CA SER A 179 9.26 39.93 9.32
C SER A 179 7.88 39.67 9.95
N PRO A 180 7.32 40.59 10.74
CA PRO A 180 6.00 40.39 11.37
C PRO A 180 4.83 40.33 10.39
N HIS A 181 5.01 40.88 9.18
CA HIS A 181 3.94 41.04 8.18
C HIS A 181 4.03 40.03 7.03
N VAL A 182 5.13 39.29 6.97
CA VAL A 182 5.50 38.43 5.84
C VAL A 182 6.10 37.17 6.46
N ASP A 183 5.46 36.01 6.26
CA ASP A 183 5.92 34.72 6.79
C ASP A 183 7.21 34.25 6.07
N SER A 184 8.29 35.00 6.27
CA SER A 184 9.59 34.83 5.64
C SER A 184 10.72 35.16 6.63
N LEU A 185 11.84 34.47 6.45
CA LEU A 185 13.06 34.66 7.22
C LEU A 185 14.14 35.22 6.30
N ARG A 186 14.88 36.23 6.78
CA ARG A 186 16.04 36.78 6.07
C ARG A 186 17.23 36.88 6.99
N ARG A 187 18.44 36.79 6.43
CA ARG A 187 19.66 37.00 7.19
C ARG A 187 19.80 38.48 7.59
N LYS A 188 20.21 38.75 8.83
CA LYS A 188 20.39 40.12 9.35
C LYS A 188 21.58 40.83 8.72
N LYS A 189 22.69 40.11 8.53
CA LYS A 189 23.89 40.58 7.82
C LYS A 189 23.94 39.96 6.42
N PRO A 190 24.23 40.74 5.36
CA PRO A 190 24.34 40.18 4.00
C PRO A 190 25.44 39.12 3.91
N TYR A 191 25.31 38.20 2.95
CA TYR A 191 26.37 37.24 2.64
C TYR A 191 27.64 37.96 2.15
N PRO A 192 28.85 37.45 2.43
CA PRO A 192 30.08 38.02 1.91
C PRO A 192 30.07 38.08 0.37
N PRO A 193 30.54 39.19 -0.26
CA PRO A 193 30.54 39.33 -1.72
C PRO A 193 31.29 38.21 -2.46
N ALA A 194 32.33 37.64 -1.84
CA ALA A 194 33.07 36.50 -2.39
C ALA A 194 32.19 35.25 -2.55
N THR A 195 31.34 34.96 -1.55
CA THR A 195 30.40 33.84 -1.58
C THR A 195 29.35 34.04 -2.67
N ILE A 196 28.84 35.25 -2.85
CA ILE A 196 27.85 35.56 -3.90
C ILE A 196 28.47 35.43 -5.30
N LYS A 197 29.68 35.96 -5.51
CA LYS A 197 30.38 35.88 -6.81
C LYS A 197 30.67 34.44 -7.22
N ALA A 198 30.99 33.56 -6.28
CA ALA A 198 31.22 32.14 -6.54
C ALA A 198 29.97 31.40 -7.08
N LEU A 199 28.77 31.96 -6.84
CA LEU A 199 27.49 31.34 -7.19
C LEU A 199 26.84 31.96 -8.45
N ALA A 200 27.39 33.06 -8.96
CA ALA A 200 26.81 33.86 -10.03
C ALA A 200 26.82 33.20 -11.42
N THR A 201 27.26 31.94 -11.54
CA THR A 201 27.43 31.22 -12.81
C THR A 201 26.17 30.53 -13.34
N THR A 202 25.06 30.52 -12.59
CA THR A 202 23.85 29.78 -12.98
C THR A 202 22.80 30.70 -13.61
N HIS A 203 22.83 30.83 -14.94
CA HIS A 203 21.76 31.47 -15.69
C HIS A 203 20.56 30.51 -15.79
N VAL A 204 19.49 30.79 -15.04
CA VAL A 204 18.23 30.04 -15.14
C VAL A 204 17.55 30.41 -16.48
N LYS A 205 17.35 29.42 -17.35
CA LYS A 205 16.53 29.60 -18.57
C LYS A 205 15.09 29.89 -18.18
N SER A 206 14.40 30.72 -18.96
CA SER A 206 12.95 30.93 -18.78
C SER A 206 12.23 29.60 -18.97
N ILE A 207 11.48 29.17 -17.96
CA ILE A 207 10.75 27.91 -17.92
C ILE A 207 9.26 28.20 -18.01
N LYS A 208 8.53 27.45 -18.83
CA LYS A 208 7.06 27.43 -18.83
C LYS A 208 6.60 26.08 -18.31
N ALA A 209 6.10 26.05 -17.09
CA ALA A 209 5.59 24.84 -16.46
C ALA A 209 4.05 24.83 -16.49
N GLU A 210 3.46 23.71 -16.92
CA GLU A 210 2.01 23.50 -16.84
C GLU A 210 1.60 23.12 -15.42
N ALA A 211 0.49 23.67 -14.96
CA ALA A 211 -0.07 23.47 -13.63
C ALA A 211 -1.60 23.46 -13.69
N VAL A 212 -2.24 23.11 -12.57
CA VAL A 212 -3.70 23.08 -12.44
C VAL A 212 -4.16 24.02 -11.33
N HIS A 213 -5.09 24.92 -11.65
CA HIS A 213 -5.73 25.84 -10.72
C HIS A 213 -7.07 25.29 -10.23
N LEU A 214 -7.17 25.08 -8.93
CA LEU A 214 -8.37 24.68 -8.20
C LEU A 214 -9.03 25.93 -7.63
N GLN A 215 -10.01 26.49 -8.35
CA GLN A 215 -10.73 27.68 -7.91
C GLN A 215 -11.84 27.30 -6.94
N CYS A 216 -11.84 27.93 -5.76
CA CYS A 216 -12.86 27.75 -4.75
C CYS A 216 -13.96 28.81 -4.96
N THR A 217 -15.15 28.37 -5.35
CA THR A 217 -16.30 29.27 -5.54
C THR A 217 -17.18 29.30 -4.29
N VAL A 218 -17.89 30.41 -4.08
CA VAL A 218 -18.77 30.61 -2.91
C VAL A 218 -19.94 29.61 -2.87
N GLY A 219 -20.23 28.92 -3.99
CA GLY A 219 -21.30 27.93 -4.10
C GLY A 219 -20.85 26.46 -3.97
N GLY A 220 -19.58 26.19 -3.64
CA GLY A 220 -19.06 24.82 -3.52
C GLY A 220 -18.74 24.12 -4.85
N GLU A 221 -19.13 24.69 -5.99
CA GLU A 221 -18.75 24.19 -7.32
C GLU A 221 -17.32 24.60 -7.65
N GLU A 222 -16.37 23.73 -7.31
CA GLU A 222 -14.94 23.97 -7.54
C GLU A 222 -14.56 23.76 -9.00
N VAL A 223 -14.03 24.81 -9.61
CA VAL A 223 -13.63 24.80 -11.02
C VAL A 223 -12.13 24.51 -11.13
N VAL A 224 -11.81 23.40 -11.78
CA VAL A 224 -10.42 22.97 -12.04
C VAL A 224 -10.00 23.50 -13.41
N LYS A 225 -8.96 24.31 -13.54
CA LYS A 225 -8.53 24.90 -14.83
C LYS A 225 -7.03 24.67 -15.08
N PRO A 226 -6.60 24.45 -16.34
CA PRO A 226 -5.18 24.47 -16.66
C PRO A 226 -4.64 25.90 -16.51
N VAL A 227 -3.41 26.02 -16.03
CA VAL A 227 -2.70 27.30 -15.90
C VAL A 227 -1.23 27.10 -16.24
N THR A 228 -0.62 28.10 -16.88
CA THR A 228 0.82 28.09 -17.16
C THR A 228 1.55 28.98 -16.16
N LEU A 229 2.59 28.43 -15.54
CA LEU A 229 3.54 29.14 -14.69
C LEU A 229 4.72 29.58 -15.57
N ASP A 230 4.83 30.89 -15.82
CA ASP A 230 5.94 31.48 -16.58
C ASP A 230 7.05 31.90 -15.61
N ILE A 231 8.06 31.05 -15.49
CA ILE A 231 9.18 31.18 -14.57
C ILE A 231 10.34 31.80 -15.32
N SER A 232 10.38 33.13 -15.32
CA SER A 232 11.45 33.91 -15.93
C SER A 232 12.69 34.00 -15.04
N SER A 233 13.85 34.21 -15.67
CA SER A 233 15.10 34.49 -14.95
C SER A 233 14.94 35.72 -14.06
N GLY A 234 15.14 35.56 -12.75
CA GLY A 234 15.06 36.64 -11.75
C GLY A 234 13.78 36.61 -10.90
N ARG A 235 12.73 35.87 -11.29
CA ARG A 235 11.54 35.71 -10.45
C ARG A 235 11.58 34.37 -9.72
N TYR A 236 11.44 34.41 -8.41
CA TYR A 236 11.36 33.20 -7.61
C TYR A 236 10.02 32.48 -7.86
N TYR A 237 10.05 31.16 -8.09
CA TYR A 237 8.88 30.43 -8.58
C TYR A 237 7.66 30.52 -7.65
N LEU A 238 7.87 30.62 -6.33
CA LEU A 238 6.75 30.82 -5.38
C LEU A 238 6.10 32.20 -5.51
N ASP A 239 6.82 33.24 -5.92
CA ASP A 239 6.21 34.54 -6.21
C ASP A 239 5.28 34.45 -7.43
N ILE A 240 5.64 33.62 -8.43
CA ILE A 240 4.80 33.40 -9.61
C ILE A 240 3.55 32.61 -9.25
N ILE A 241 3.67 31.60 -8.39
CA ILE A 241 2.52 30.87 -7.84
C ILE A 241 1.63 31.81 -7.01
N ALA A 242 2.23 32.67 -6.17
CA ALA A 242 1.51 33.68 -5.39
C ALA A 242 0.68 34.60 -6.30
N ASP A 243 1.27 35.12 -7.39
CA ASP A 243 0.55 35.94 -8.36
C ASP A 243 -0.67 35.21 -8.95
N LYS A 244 -0.52 33.91 -9.29
CA LYS A 244 -1.63 33.09 -9.81
C LYS A 244 -2.75 32.84 -8.79
N LEU A 245 -2.41 32.86 -7.50
CA LEU A 245 -3.35 32.76 -6.38
C LEU A 245 -3.92 34.12 -5.93
N GLY A 246 -3.55 35.22 -6.60
CA GLY A 246 -3.96 36.58 -6.20
C GLY A 246 -3.32 37.08 -4.91
N LEU A 247 -2.16 36.52 -4.53
CA LEU A 247 -1.37 36.90 -3.37
C LEU A 247 -0.27 37.89 -3.77
N LYS A 248 0.26 38.64 -2.80
CA LYS A 248 1.30 39.64 -3.09
C LYS A 248 2.70 39.03 -3.12
N ASP A 249 2.96 38.02 -2.29
CA ASP A 249 4.30 37.50 -2.04
C ASP A 249 4.28 35.96 -1.91
N GLY A 250 5.32 35.29 -2.42
CA GLY A 250 5.55 33.86 -2.23
C GLY A 250 5.63 33.41 -0.76
N SER A 251 5.90 34.32 0.17
CA SER A 251 5.84 34.07 1.62
C SER A 251 4.43 33.73 2.11
N GLN A 252 3.40 34.11 1.37
CA GLN A 252 1.99 33.85 1.72
C GLN A 252 1.52 32.50 1.19
N VAL A 253 2.40 31.72 0.54
CA VAL A 253 2.09 30.44 -0.07
C VAL A 253 2.48 29.29 0.86
N MET A 254 1.50 28.48 1.24
CA MET A 254 1.67 27.20 1.92
C MET A 254 2.01 26.13 0.88
N ILE A 255 2.85 25.17 1.25
CA ILE A 255 3.29 24.08 0.39
C ILE A 255 2.87 22.76 1.05
N SER A 256 2.04 21.97 0.37
CA SER A 256 1.63 20.66 0.89
C SER A 256 2.77 19.63 0.82
N ARG A 257 2.53 18.48 1.44
CA ARG A 257 3.28 17.24 1.15
C ARG A 257 3.26 16.89 -0.33
N THR A 258 4.19 16.06 -0.76
CA THR A 258 4.23 15.51 -2.12
C THR A 258 3.07 14.54 -2.35
N ILE A 259 2.43 14.62 -3.51
CA ILE A 259 1.33 13.76 -3.94
C ILE A 259 1.56 13.26 -5.38
N GLY A 260 0.84 12.22 -5.78
CA GLY A 260 0.68 11.83 -7.19
C GLY A 260 1.74 10.93 -7.81
N LYS A 261 2.88 10.68 -7.16
CA LYS A 261 3.99 9.88 -7.74
C LYS A 261 3.56 8.54 -8.33
N THR A 262 2.70 7.80 -7.64
CA THR A 262 2.18 6.49 -8.10
C THR A 262 1.13 6.60 -9.21
N SER A 263 0.48 7.76 -9.37
CA SER A 263 -0.67 7.96 -10.26
C SER A 263 -0.33 8.73 -11.54
N SER A 264 0.45 9.81 -11.42
CA SER A 264 0.90 10.66 -12.54
C SER A 264 2.33 10.37 -12.98
N GLY A 265 3.11 9.62 -12.20
CA GLY A 265 4.50 9.28 -12.48
C GLY A 265 5.53 10.29 -11.96
N TYR A 266 5.08 11.44 -11.44
CA TYR A 266 5.94 12.50 -10.90
C TYR A 266 5.37 13.09 -9.61
N GLU A 267 6.21 13.83 -8.86
CA GLU A 267 5.84 14.37 -7.54
C GLU A 267 5.22 15.75 -7.65
N CYS A 268 3.92 15.86 -7.39
CA CYS A 268 3.20 17.13 -7.33
C CYS A 268 3.14 17.68 -5.90
N ARG A 269 2.92 18.99 -5.78
CA ARG A 269 2.52 19.63 -4.53
C ARG A 269 1.32 20.55 -4.77
N VAL A 270 0.53 20.73 -3.72
CA VAL A 270 -0.55 21.71 -3.67
C VAL A 270 -0.02 22.97 -3.00
N TYR A 271 -0.19 24.10 -3.67
CA TYR A 271 0.19 25.42 -3.22
C TYR A 271 -1.08 26.22 -2.94
N ALA A 272 -1.22 26.74 -1.72
CA ALA A 272 -2.42 27.48 -1.31
C ALA A 272 -2.05 28.70 -0.46
N ALA A 273 -3.01 29.58 -0.19
CA ALA A 273 -2.76 30.72 0.69
C ALA A 273 -2.63 30.26 2.15
N ILE A 274 -1.64 30.79 2.87
CA ILE A 274 -1.53 30.62 4.33
C ILE A 274 -2.67 31.43 4.97
N PRO A 275 -3.54 30.81 5.80
CA PRO A 275 -4.47 31.56 6.64
C PRO A 275 -3.67 32.50 7.52
N LYS A 276 -4.03 33.80 7.60
CA LYS A 276 -3.31 34.78 8.43
C LYS A 276 -3.11 34.19 9.83
N LEU A 277 -1.88 33.86 10.21
CA LEU A 277 -1.58 33.43 11.57
C LEU A 277 -1.99 34.58 12.48
N LYS A 278 -3.03 34.38 13.30
CA LYS A 278 -3.30 35.30 14.40
C LYS A 278 -2.05 35.25 15.26
N SER A 279 -1.35 36.37 15.39
CA SER A 279 -0.26 36.54 16.36
C SER A 279 -0.85 36.37 17.76
N SER A 280 -1.04 35.13 18.21
CA SER A 280 -1.42 34.85 19.58
C SER A 280 -0.15 34.72 20.40
N ASP A 281 0.38 35.88 20.78
CA ASP A 281 1.06 35.99 22.06
C ASP A 281 0.04 35.70 23.16
N ASN A 282 0.36 34.72 24.01
CA ASN A 282 -0.09 34.60 25.40
C ASN A 282 -1.61 34.43 25.70
N SER A 283 -2.20 33.27 25.40
CA SER A 283 -3.18 32.66 26.35
C SER A 283 -3.57 31.22 25.97
N TRP A 284 -2.90 30.23 26.59
CA TRP A 284 -3.44 28.86 26.72
C TRP A 284 -4.27 28.66 28.00
N LYS A 285 -4.70 29.76 28.63
CA LYS A 285 -5.53 29.75 29.83
C LYS A 285 -6.69 30.74 29.69
N ALA A 286 -7.73 30.36 28.95
CA ALA A 286 -9.10 30.84 29.14
C ALA A 286 -10.03 30.17 28.11
N ARG A 287 -10.59 29.02 28.49
CA ARG A 287 -11.87 28.57 27.93
C ARG A 287 -12.94 29.50 28.49
N GLU A 288 -13.21 30.64 27.84
CA GLU A 288 -14.40 31.45 28.14
C GLU A 288 -14.73 32.43 27.00
N LYS A 289 -15.93 32.24 26.44
CA LYS A 289 -16.77 33.13 25.60
C LYS A 289 -16.09 34.30 24.87
N ARG A 290 -15.91 34.17 23.54
CA ARG A 290 -15.62 35.31 22.65
C ARG A 290 -16.89 36.18 22.45
N PRO A 291 -16.79 37.51 22.57
CA PRO A 291 -17.81 38.44 22.09
C PRO A 291 -17.70 38.63 20.57
N ILE A 292 -18.86 38.81 19.94
CA ILE A 292 -19.06 39.15 18.52
C ILE A 292 -18.74 40.63 18.36
N ILE A 293 -17.62 40.96 17.69
CA ILE A 293 -17.37 42.31 17.16
C ILE A 293 -16.85 42.17 15.72
N GLU A 294 -17.52 42.91 14.85
CA GLU A 294 -17.45 42.99 13.41
C GLU A 294 -16.05 43.31 12.88
N SER A 295 -15.51 42.45 12.01
CA SER A 295 -14.55 42.85 10.98
C SER A 295 -14.62 41.91 9.78
N SER A 296 -15.12 42.44 8.68
CA SER A 296 -15.27 41.84 7.36
C SER A 296 -13.94 41.39 6.75
N HIS A 297 -13.64 40.09 6.77
CA HIS A 297 -12.81 39.41 5.77
C HIS A 297 -13.26 37.95 5.71
N LEU A 298 -13.89 37.54 4.60
CA LEU A 298 -14.34 36.18 4.34
C LEU A 298 -13.29 35.16 4.83
N GLU A 299 -13.63 34.31 5.81
CA GLU A 299 -12.95 33.03 5.93
C GLU A 299 -13.12 32.35 4.58
N LYS A 300 -11.99 32.17 3.86
CA LYS A 300 -12.04 31.54 2.54
C LYS A 300 -12.66 30.16 2.72
N SER A 301 -13.65 29.85 1.90
CA SER A 301 -14.32 28.54 1.90
C SER A 301 -13.30 27.42 1.73
N ARG A 302 -13.59 26.27 2.34
CA ARG A 302 -12.79 25.06 2.17
C ARG A 302 -12.79 24.66 0.70
N ASN A 303 -11.63 24.32 0.18
CA ASN A 303 -11.44 23.74 -1.14
C ASN A 303 -11.39 22.22 -0.98
N ALA A 304 -12.53 21.57 -1.11
CA ALA A 304 -12.74 20.14 -0.97
C ALA A 304 -11.83 19.31 -1.88
N LYS A 305 -11.70 19.64 -3.18
CA LYS A 305 -10.80 18.92 -4.11
C LYS A 305 -9.34 19.08 -3.69
N ALA A 306 -8.88 20.29 -3.37
CA ALA A 306 -7.51 20.51 -2.91
C ALA A 306 -7.24 19.77 -1.59
N SER A 307 -8.20 19.81 -0.67
CA SER A 307 -8.09 19.16 0.63
C SER A 307 -8.06 17.64 0.50
N PHE A 308 -8.92 17.10 -0.36
CA PHE A 308 -9.02 15.68 -0.66
C PHE A 308 -7.71 15.13 -1.23
N VAL A 309 -7.11 15.81 -2.22
CA VAL A 309 -5.89 15.30 -2.87
C VAL A 309 -4.64 15.38 -1.98
N CYS A 310 -4.55 16.37 -1.09
CA CYS A 310 -3.39 16.54 -0.22
C CYS A 310 -3.57 15.94 1.18
N GLY A 311 -4.79 15.60 1.59
CA GLY A 311 -5.12 15.08 2.93
C GLY A 311 -5.02 16.11 4.06
N VAL A 312 -4.89 17.40 3.74
CA VAL A 312 -4.82 18.52 4.69
C VAL A 312 -5.94 19.50 4.34
N ASP A 313 -6.48 20.22 5.33
CA ASP A 313 -7.53 21.21 5.04
C ASP A 313 -6.96 22.42 4.29
N ILE A 314 -7.47 22.67 3.08
CA ILE A 314 -7.05 23.77 2.20
C ILE A 314 -8.19 24.75 2.07
N HIS A 315 -7.89 26.04 2.26
CA HIS A 315 -8.88 27.12 2.17
C HIS A 315 -8.59 28.05 0.98
N GLY A 316 -9.65 28.36 0.23
CA GLY A 316 -9.58 29.19 -0.98
C GLY A 316 -8.92 28.49 -2.16
N ASP A 317 -8.49 29.29 -3.12
CA ASP A 317 -7.86 28.79 -4.35
C ASP A 317 -6.54 28.06 -4.06
N ALA A 318 -6.25 27.05 -4.88
CA ALA A 318 -5.01 26.28 -4.81
C ALA A 318 -4.44 25.96 -6.20
N ILE A 319 -3.13 25.81 -6.28
CA ILE A 319 -2.41 25.43 -7.51
C ILE A 319 -1.75 24.07 -7.27
N VAL A 320 -1.95 23.12 -8.18
CA VAL A 320 -1.23 21.85 -8.21
C VAL A 320 -0.13 21.94 -9.26
N ALA A 321 1.13 21.78 -8.86
CA ALA A 321 2.27 21.85 -9.76
C ALA A 321 3.41 20.91 -9.33
N SER A 322 4.19 20.44 -10.30
CA SER A 322 5.46 19.74 -10.11
C SER A 322 6.58 20.74 -10.44
N VAL A 323 7.04 21.46 -9.42
CA VAL A 323 8.14 22.43 -9.52
C VAL A 323 8.95 22.40 -8.23
N GLY A 324 10.28 22.43 -8.33
CA GLY A 324 11.14 22.46 -7.14
C GLY A 324 12.63 22.32 -7.45
N TYR A 325 13.46 22.49 -6.41
CA TYR A 325 14.90 22.26 -6.50
C TYR A 325 15.24 20.85 -5.99
N PRO A 326 15.89 20.00 -6.79
CA PRO A 326 16.35 18.67 -6.36
C PRO A 326 17.65 18.75 -5.54
N TRP A 327 18.16 17.60 -5.09
CA TRP A 327 19.52 17.48 -4.53
C TRP A 327 20.54 17.55 -5.67
N ARG A 328 21.73 18.11 -5.39
CA ARG A 328 22.88 18.14 -6.32
C ARG A 328 22.65 18.82 -7.68
N SER A 329 21.55 19.55 -7.83
CA SER A 329 21.36 20.47 -8.97
C SER A 329 21.02 21.85 -8.46
N HIS A 330 21.41 22.85 -9.22
CA HIS A 330 21.09 24.25 -8.98
C HIS A 330 19.93 24.73 -9.84
N ASP A 331 19.53 23.91 -10.82
CA ASP A 331 18.44 24.20 -11.73
C ASP A 331 17.09 23.84 -11.11
N LEU A 332 16.07 24.59 -11.51
CA LEU A 332 14.69 24.31 -11.12
C LEU A 332 14.16 23.18 -12.00
N GLU A 333 13.79 22.06 -11.40
CA GLU A 333 13.13 20.95 -12.07
C GLU A 333 11.62 21.18 -12.11
N HIS A 334 10.98 20.71 -13.18
CA HIS A 334 9.54 20.78 -13.35
C HIS A 334 8.99 19.65 -14.22
N ASP A 335 7.73 19.30 -14.00
CA ASP A 335 6.92 18.47 -14.91
C ASP A 335 5.65 19.22 -15.32
N GLY A 336 5.11 18.89 -16.50
CA GLY A 336 3.85 19.47 -16.98
C GLY A 336 2.64 18.83 -16.29
N VAL A 337 2.06 19.52 -15.31
CA VAL A 337 0.85 19.04 -14.62
C VAL A 337 -0.39 19.46 -15.42
N THR A 338 -0.92 18.50 -16.17
CA THR A 338 -2.13 18.66 -16.97
C THR A 338 -3.40 18.34 -16.18
N LEU A 339 -4.56 18.71 -16.70
CA LEU A 339 -5.86 18.27 -16.15
C LEU A 339 -5.93 16.74 -16.03
N LYS A 340 -5.54 16.01 -17.08
CA LYS A 340 -5.47 14.54 -17.07
C LYS A 340 -4.67 14.02 -15.88
N SER A 341 -3.50 14.61 -15.65
CA SER A 341 -2.62 14.21 -14.55
C SER A 341 -3.25 14.47 -13.19
N PHE A 342 -3.92 15.60 -13.01
CA PHE A 342 -4.67 15.89 -11.78
C PHE A 342 -5.79 14.87 -11.53
N TYR A 343 -6.60 14.54 -12.53
CA TYR A 343 -7.65 13.54 -12.36
C TYR A 343 -7.12 12.11 -12.17
N LYS A 344 -5.95 11.78 -12.73
CA LYS A 344 -5.22 10.54 -12.37
C LYS A 344 -4.85 10.52 -10.89
N ILE A 345 -4.36 11.63 -10.33
CA ILE A 345 -4.08 11.74 -8.89
C ILE A 345 -5.35 11.49 -8.09
N CYS A 346 -6.48 12.12 -8.46
CA CYS A 346 -7.76 11.91 -7.79
C CYS A 346 -8.22 10.45 -7.84
N CYS A 347 -8.14 9.82 -9.02
CA CYS A 347 -8.50 8.41 -9.21
C CYS A 347 -7.66 7.51 -8.29
N GLY A 348 -6.34 7.72 -8.26
CA GLY A 348 -5.40 6.93 -7.47
C GLY A 348 -5.48 7.10 -5.95
N ILE A 349 -6.42 7.89 -5.42
CA ILE A 349 -6.69 7.97 -3.98
C ILE A 349 -7.53 6.77 -3.52
N SER A 350 -8.40 6.26 -4.39
CA SER A 350 -9.26 5.10 -4.11
C SER A 350 -8.53 3.77 -4.39
N PRO A 351 -8.83 2.69 -3.64
CA PRO A 351 -8.30 1.35 -3.94
C PRO A 351 -8.57 0.89 -5.37
N ASN A 352 -9.80 1.11 -5.86
CA ASN A 352 -10.19 0.78 -7.23
C ASN A 352 -9.40 1.56 -8.28
N GLY A 353 -9.19 2.85 -8.04
CA GLY A 353 -8.39 3.70 -8.93
C GLY A 353 -6.92 3.34 -8.95
N ILE A 354 -6.32 2.94 -7.82
CA ILE A 354 -4.94 2.40 -7.78
C ILE A 354 -4.83 1.18 -8.71
N TYR A 355 -5.78 0.24 -8.62
CA TYR A 355 -5.81 -0.94 -9.48
C TYR A 355 -5.96 -0.57 -10.96
N LYS A 356 -6.93 0.29 -11.29
CA LYS A 356 -7.19 0.80 -12.66
C LYS A 356 -5.95 1.45 -13.28
N LEU A 357 -5.27 2.34 -12.55
CA LEU A 357 -4.06 3.01 -13.00
C LEU A 357 -2.93 2.01 -13.23
N SER A 358 -2.75 1.03 -12.33
CA SER A 358 -1.74 0.00 -12.48
C SER A 358 -2.00 -0.96 -13.64
N ARG A 359 -3.25 -1.14 -14.03
CA ARG A 359 -3.66 -1.96 -15.18
C ARG A 359 -3.55 -1.22 -16.51
N GLU A 360 -3.23 0.09 -16.47
CA GLU A 360 -3.26 0.99 -17.63
C GLU A 360 -4.62 0.96 -18.38
N ALA A 361 -5.69 0.65 -17.65
CA ALA A 361 -7.05 0.46 -18.15
C ALA A 361 -8.03 1.08 -17.17
N ILE A 362 -8.19 2.40 -17.26
CA ILE A 362 -8.97 3.23 -16.34
C ILE A 362 -10.47 2.95 -16.49
N ILE A 363 -10.93 2.78 -17.73
CA ILE A 363 -12.33 2.51 -18.03
C ILE A 363 -12.61 1.00 -17.96
N ALA A 364 -11.77 0.20 -18.64
CA ALA A 364 -12.06 -1.23 -18.80
C ALA A 364 -11.81 -2.09 -17.55
N ALA A 365 -10.78 -1.80 -16.73
CA ALA A 365 -10.48 -2.63 -15.56
C ALA A 365 -11.28 -2.21 -14.33
N GLN A 366 -11.56 -3.14 -13.41
CA GLN A 366 -12.19 -2.87 -12.12
C GLN A 366 -11.50 -3.73 -11.05
N LEU A 367 -11.30 -3.19 -9.85
CA LEU A 367 -10.72 -3.97 -8.75
C LEU A 367 -11.60 -5.21 -8.47
N PRO A 368 -11.07 -6.43 -8.61
CA PRO A 368 -11.86 -7.64 -8.39
C PRO A 368 -12.40 -7.71 -6.96
N PHE A 369 -13.55 -8.35 -6.77
CA PHE A 369 -14.11 -8.57 -5.42
C PHE A 369 -13.70 -9.91 -4.80
N SER A 370 -13.02 -10.79 -5.55
CA SER A 370 -12.53 -12.07 -5.03
C SER A 370 -11.16 -12.45 -5.60
N PHE A 371 -10.33 -13.09 -4.77
CA PHE A 371 -9.03 -13.62 -5.18
C PHE A 371 -9.09 -15.14 -5.34
N THR A 372 -8.94 -15.61 -6.57
CA THR A 372 -9.04 -17.03 -6.94
C THR A 372 -7.67 -17.72 -6.82
N THR A 373 -6.74 -17.41 -7.73
CA THR A 373 -5.39 -17.97 -7.76
C THR A 373 -4.38 -16.92 -8.20
N LYS A 374 -3.11 -17.15 -7.82
CA LYS A 374 -2.01 -16.32 -8.30
C LYS A 374 -1.85 -16.33 -9.83
N SER A 375 -2.23 -17.43 -10.49
CA SER A 375 -2.08 -17.61 -11.94
C SER A 375 -3.14 -16.88 -12.77
N THR A 376 -4.34 -16.71 -12.23
CA THR A 376 -5.47 -16.02 -12.91
C THR A 376 -5.54 -14.54 -12.56
N TRP A 377 -5.08 -14.15 -11.36
CA TRP A 377 -5.01 -12.74 -10.97
C TRP A 377 -4.19 -11.90 -11.96
N ARG A 378 -4.64 -10.67 -12.21
CA ARG A 378 -3.98 -9.71 -13.11
C ARG A 378 -3.81 -8.36 -12.43
N GLY A 379 -2.66 -7.73 -12.67
CA GLY A 379 -2.27 -6.50 -11.96
C GLY A 379 -1.63 -6.77 -10.59
N PRO A 380 -1.48 -5.72 -9.76
CA PRO A 380 -0.82 -5.80 -8.47
C PRO A 380 -1.65 -6.65 -7.51
N PHE A 381 -1.00 -7.38 -6.61
CA PHE A 381 -1.70 -8.24 -5.66
C PHE A 381 -2.51 -7.39 -4.65
N PRO A 382 -3.64 -7.90 -4.13
CA PRO A 382 -4.43 -7.18 -3.13
C PRO A 382 -3.60 -6.65 -1.95
N ARG A 383 -2.66 -7.44 -1.43
CA ARG A 383 -1.73 -7.00 -0.38
C ARG A 383 -0.90 -5.78 -0.80
N GLU A 384 -0.40 -5.76 -2.03
CA GLU A 384 0.44 -4.68 -2.55
C GLU A 384 -0.38 -3.39 -2.69
N ILE A 385 -1.60 -3.49 -3.24
CA ILE A 385 -2.54 -2.37 -3.34
C ILE A 385 -2.87 -1.81 -1.95
N LEU A 386 -3.08 -2.68 -0.96
CA LEU A 386 -3.36 -2.25 0.41
C LEU A 386 -2.17 -1.51 1.04
N CYS A 387 -0.95 -2.01 0.88
CA CYS A 387 0.25 -1.31 1.31
C CYS A 387 0.42 0.04 0.60
N MET A 388 0.15 0.10 -0.71
CA MET A 388 0.20 1.36 -1.48
C MET A 388 -0.82 2.36 -0.96
N PHE A 389 -2.07 1.94 -0.78
CA PHE A 389 -3.15 2.76 -0.22
C PHE A 389 -2.76 3.31 1.15
N CYS A 390 -2.30 2.46 2.07
CA CYS A 390 -1.91 2.89 3.41
C CYS A 390 -0.81 3.96 3.37
N ARG A 391 0.25 3.76 2.57
CA ARG A 391 1.32 4.77 2.41
C ARG A 391 0.81 6.09 1.85
N GLN A 392 -0.07 6.04 0.85
CA GLN A 392 -0.66 7.23 0.23
C GLN A 392 -1.53 8.02 1.23
N GLN A 393 -2.29 7.29 2.06
CA GLN A 393 -3.14 7.83 3.11
C GLN A 393 -2.43 8.13 4.43
N GLN A 394 -1.09 8.03 4.48
CA GLN A 394 -0.31 8.24 5.72
C GLN A 394 -0.74 7.33 6.88
N LEU A 395 -1.09 6.08 6.57
CA LEU A 395 -1.35 5.03 7.54
C LEU A 395 -0.09 4.17 7.72
N VAL A 396 -0.02 3.46 8.85
CA VAL A 396 1.02 2.46 9.09
C VAL A 396 0.86 1.30 8.11
N GLU A 397 1.97 0.62 7.78
CA GLU A 397 1.90 -0.57 6.93
C GLU A 397 0.95 -1.63 7.56
N PRO A 398 0.03 -2.23 6.79
CA PRO A 398 -0.96 -3.15 7.33
C PRO A 398 -0.31 -4.35 8.03
N ILE A 399 -0.84 -4.70 9.20
CA ILE A 399 -0.39 -5.82 10.02
C ILE A 399 -1.20 -7.05 9.65
N PHE A 400 -0.52 -8.13 9.27
CA PHE A 400 -1.12 -9.40 8.88
C PHE A 400 -0.92 -10.44 9.98
N THR A 401 -2.01 -10.95 10.57
CA THR A 401 -1.96 -12.02 11.57
C THR A 401 -2.50 -13.30 10.97
N ILE A 402 -1.68 -14.34 10.92
CA ILE A 402 -2.02 -15.61 10.28
C ILE A 402 -2.33 -16.64 11.37
N SER A 403 -3.46 -17.30 11.24
CA SER A 403 -3.89 -18.37 12.14
C SER A 403 -4.12 -19.67 11.37
N THR A 404 -3.83 -20.80 11.99
CA THR A 404 -3.92 -22.14 11.38
C THR A 404 -5.00 -22.97 12.07
N ALA A 405 -5.91 -23.57 11.30
CA ALA A 405 -6.92 -24.47 11.82
C ALA A 405 -6.28 -25.75 12.42
N PRO A 406 -6.87 -26.34 13.48
CA PRO A 406 -8.11 -25.92 14.13
C PRO A 406 -7.85 -24.85 15.21
N VAL A 407 -8.23 -23.60 14.93
CA VAL A 407 -8.29 -22.55 15.96
C VAL A 407 -9.66 -22.66 16.60
N LYS A 408 -9.72 -22.86 17.92
CA LYS A 408 -10.96 -22.63 18.68
C LYS A 408 -11.48 -21.22 18.31
N PRO A 409 -12.73 -21.04 17.88
CA PRO A 409 -13.26 -19.74 17.46
C PRO A 409 -12.95 -18.66 18.51
N MET A 410 -12.35 -17.53 18.11
CA MET A 410 -12.05 -16.41 19.02
C MET A 410 -13.32 -15.81 19.67
N SER A 411 -14.51 -16.17 19.22
CA SER A 411 -15.76 -15.89 19.93
C SER A 411 -15.79 -16.50 21.34
N CYS A 412 -15.00 -17.53 21.63
CA CYS A 412 -14.81 -18.05 22.98
C CYS A 412 -13.81 -17.22 23.82
N ILE A 413 -12.87 -16.52 23.20
CA ILE A 413 -11.87 -15.68 23.91
C ILE A 413 -12.47 -14.29 24.22
N LEU A 414 -13.25 -13.71 23.29
CA LEU A 414 -13.89 -12.41 23.53
C LEU A 414 -15.02 -12.48 24.58
N ARG A 415 -15.72 -13.62 24.69
CA ARG A 415 -16.75 -13.82 25.71
C ARG A 415 -16.18 -14.05 27.12
N SER A 416 -14.91 -14.46 27.24
CA SER A 416 -14.21 -14.52 28.53
C SER A 416 -13.70 -13.16 29.02
N TYR A 417 -13.31 -12.25 28.12
CA TYR A 417 -12.87 -10.90 28.54
C TYR A 417 -14.02 -9.97 28.98
N GLN A 418 -15.26 -10.23 28.54
CA GLN A 418 -16.45 -9.52 29.04
C GLN A 418 -17.05 -10.12 30.32
N LYS A 419 -16.64 -11.32 30.73
CA LYS A 419 -17.05 -11.93 32.02
C LYS A 419 -16.04 -11.73 33.15
N LEU A 420 -14.91 -11.09 32.90
CA LEU A 420 -13.85 -10.84 33.89
C LEU A 420 -13.84 -9.40 34.44
N LYS A 421 -14.89 -8.62 34.18
CA LYS A 421 -15.03 -7.25 34.71
C LYS A 421 -16.18 -7.03 35.70
N ASP A 422 -16.96 -8.06 36.00
CA ASP A 422 -18.01 -8.03 37.00
C ASP A 422 -17.85 -9.23 37.95
N SER A 423 -17.84 -8.97 39.25
CA SER A 423 -17.80 -9.92 40.39
C SER A 423 -16.43 -10.17 41.04
N GLU A 424 -15.92 -9.15 41.75
CA GLU A 424 -15.37 -9.37 43.10
C GLU A 424 -16.55 -9.74 44.03
N CYS A 425 -16.32 -10.72 44.91
CA CYS A 425 -17.03 -11.09 46.16
C CYS A 425 -17.40 -12.59 46.27
N ASP A 426 -16.65 -13.25 47.14
CA ASP A 426 -17.01 -14.28 48.13
C ASP A 426 -17.43 -15.71 47.71
N GLU A 427 -16.44 -16.60 47.86
CA GLU A 427 -16.46 -17.87 48.62
C GLU A 427 -17.81 -18.64 48.79
N LYS A 428 -17.89 -19.85 48.24
CA LYS A 428 -17.96 -21.13 49.00
C LYS A 428 -18.18 -22.36 48.10
N ASP A 429 -17.52 -23.42 48.53
CA ASP A 429 -17.36 -24.75 47.94
C ASP A 429 -18.65 -25.57 47.79
N SER A 430 -18.75 -26.36 46.71
CA SER A 430 -19.21 -27.77 46.76
C SER A 430 -19.00 -28.47 45.41
N GLU A 431 -18.07 -29.44 45.37
CA GLU A 431 -17.99 -30.50 44.35
C GLU A 431 -19.09 -31.55 44.58
N CYS A 432 -19.77 -31.99 43.52
CA CYS A 432 -20.46 -33.29 43.45
C CYS A 432 -20.45 -33.82 42.01
N ASP A 433 -20.13 -35.12 41.90
CA ASP A 433 -19.80 -35.95 40.74
C ASP A 433 -20.89 -36.21 39.68
N GLU A 434 -20.38 -36.74 38.55
CA GLU A 434 -20.97 -37.31 37.34
C GLU A 434 -22.14 -38.31 37.54
N LYS A 435 -23.10 -38.32 36.59
CA LYS A 435 -23.59 -39.52 35.85
C LYS A 435 -24.72 -39.24 34.85
N ASP A 436 -24.50 -39.74 33.64
CA ASP A 436 -25.39 -40.23 32.57
C ASP A 436 -26.92 -40.08 32.70
N SER A 437 -27.56 -39.53 31.66
CA SER A 437 -28.84 -40.03 31.14
C SER A 437 -29.07 -39.56 29.69
N GLU A 438 -29.12 -40.52 28.77
CA GLU A 438 -29.71 -40.41 27.43
C GLU A 438 -31.22 -40.16 27.53
N CYS A 439 -31.75 -39.29 26.66
CA CYS A 439 -33.15 -39.26 26.25
C CYS A 439 -33.23 -38.91 24.76
N ASP A 440 -33.68 -39.88 23.96
CA ASP A 440 -34.03 -39.80 22.54
C ASP A 440 -35.51 -39.38 22.35
N ASP A 441 -35.87 -39.13 21.10
CA ASP A 441 -37.21 -39.04 20.48
C ASP A 441 -37.79 -37.64 20.14
N SER A 442 -37.64 -37.30 18.84
CA SER A 442 -38.71 -36.91 17.87
C SER A 442 -39.53 -35.61 18.13
N GLU A 443 -39.99 -34.77 17.20
CA GLU A 443 -40.16 -34.76 15.74
C GLU A 443 -40.64 -33.34 15.33
N TYR A 444 -40.34 -32.90 14.09
CA TYR A 444 -40.95 -31.80 13.28
C TYR A 444 -40.70 -30.30 13.61
N GLN A 445 -39.89 -29.61 12.78
CA GLN A 445 -40.36 -28.62 11.77
C GLN A 445 -39.22 -27.92 10.99
N TYR A 446 -39.26 -28.08 9.65
CA TYR A 446 -38.83 -27.21 8.53
C TYR A 446 -38.43 -25.75 8.91
N THR A 447 -37.38 -25.08 8.39
CA THR A 447 -36.94 -24.89 6.99
C THR A 447 -35.72 -23.94 6.95
N SER A 448 -34.87 -24.08 5.91
CA SER A 448 -34.19 -22.99 5.17
C SER A 448 -32.71 -22.65 5.46
N LYS A 449 -31.91 -22.90 4.40
CA LYS A 449 -30.68 -22.22 3.91
C LYS A 449 -29.29 -22.62 4.45
N GLY A 450 -28.63 -23.47 3.64
CA GLY A 450 -27.25 -23.24 3.17
C GLY A 450 -26.11 -23.71 4.08
N LYS A 451 -25.92 -25.02 4.24
CA LYS A 451 -24.65 -25.57 4.76
C LYS A 451 -23.53 -25.25 3.75
N GLU A 452 -22.67 -24.28 4.08
CA GLU A 452 -21.33 -24.19 3.48
C GLU A 452 -20.58 -25.50 3.80
N GLU A 453 -20.09 -26.15 2.75
CA GLU A 453 -19.19 -27.30 2.85
C GLU A 453 -17.93 -26.86 3.62
N ILE A 454 -17.85 -27.25 4.89
CA ILE A 454 -16.59 -27.24 5.64
C ILE A 454 -15.69 -28.26 4.92
N PRO A 455 -14.53 -27.87 4.39
CA PRO A 455 -13.66 -28.81 3.71
C PRO A 455 -13.28 -29.92 4.70
N GLU A 456 -13.63 -31.15 4.35
CA GLU A 456 -13.22 -32.38 5.00
C GLU A 456 -11.70 -32.56 4.87
N SER A 457 -10.92 -31.81 5.64
CA SER A 457 -9.59 -32.16 6.19
C SER A 457 -9.04 -30.96 6.97
N GLY A 458 -8.79 -31.14 8.27
CA GLY A 458 -8.70 -30.08 9.27
C GLY A 458 -7.43 -29.23 9.31
N THR A 459 -6.96 -28.72 8.18
CA THR A 459 -5.84 -27.75 8.13
C THR A 459 -6.11 -26.66 7.10
N GLY A 460 -6.13 -25.40 7.54
CA GLY A 460 -6.29 -24.25 6.65
C GLY A 460 -5.77 -22.98 7.32
N TYR A 461 -5.41 -22.01 6.51
CA TYR A 461 -4.91 -20.70 6.93
C TYR A 461 -6.04 -19.68 6.91
N ARG A 462 -6.09 -18.84 7.93
CA ARG A 462 -6.92 -17.63 7.99
C ARG A 462 -5.99 -16.45 8.23
N CYS A 463 -6.31 -15.30 7.66
CA CYS A 463 -5.58 -14.06 7.87
C CYS A 463 -6.53 -12.99 8.42
N GLU A 464 -6.04 -12.24 9.40
CA GLU A 464 -6.62 -11.01 9.94
C GLU A 464 -5.71 -9.85 9.52
N VAL A 465 -6.31 -8.70 9.20
CA VAL A 465 -5.60 -7.51 8.76
C VAL A 465 -5.97 -6.35 9.66
N LYS A 466 -4.96 -5.70 10.24
CA LYS A 466 -5.13 -4.47 11.03
C LYS A 466 -4.43 -3.30 10.35
N ILE A 467 -5.12 -2.17 10.30
CA ILE A 467 -4.59 -0.90 9.79
C ILE A 467 -4.60 0.09 10.95
N LEU A 468 -3.46 0.72 11.19
CA LEU A 468 -3.28 1.70 12.26
C LEU A 468 -2.98 3.07 11.67
N SER A 469 -3.36 4.11 12.40
CA SER A 469 -2.90 5.48 12.18
C SER A 469 -1.44 5.61 12.58
N LYS A 470 -0.78 6.71 12.21
CA LYS A 470 0.58 7.03 12.71
C LYS A 470 0.63 7.22 14.23
N SER A 471 -0.47 7.66 14.83
CA SER A 471 -0.65 7.74 16.29
C SER A 471 -0.96 6.37 16.95
N GLN A 472 -0.84 5.26 16.20
CA GLN A 472 -1.14 3.89 16.65
C GLN A 472 -2.62 3.64 16.98
N ASP A 473 -3.52 4.52 16.53
CA ASP A 473 -4.95 4.33 16.69
C ASP A 473 -5.49 3.33 15.65
N LEU A 474 -6.39 2.43 16.07
CA LEU A 474 -6.97 1.43 15.18
C LEU A 474 -7.92 2.08 14.15
N VAL A 475 -7.59 1.94 12.87
CA VAL A 475 -8.42 2.41 11.75
C VAL A 475 -9.39 1.32 11.30
N LEU A 476 -8.85 0.15 10.96
CA LEU A 476 -9.61 -0.99 10.44
C LEU A 476 -9.05 -2.29 11.02
N ASP A 477 -9.94 -3.16 11.46
CA ASP A 477 -9.64 -4.55 11.79
C ASP A 477 -10.58 -5.45 11.00
N CYS A 478 -10.05 -6.32 10.14
CA CYS A 478 -10.87 -7.25 9.35
C CYS A 478 -10.34 -8.67 9.42
N SER A 479 -11.26 -9.62 9.61
CA SER A 479 -10.97 -11.04 9.61
C SER A 479 -11.90 -11.81 8.67
N SER A 480 -11.33 -12.73 7.90
CA SER A 480 -12.11 -13.61 7.03
C SER A 480 -12.59 -14.83 7.82
N ARG A 481 -13.86 -15.22 7.64
CA ARG A 481 -14.37 -16.48 8.21
C ARG A 481 -13.87 -17.71 7.45
N LYS A 482 -13.48 -17.56 6.18
CA LYS A 482 -13.05 -18.67 5.30
C LYS A 482 -11.60 -19.10 5.61
N PHE A 483 -11.37 -20.40 5.56
CA PHE A 483 -10.03 -20.99 5.63
C PHE A 483 -9.55 -21.31 4.22
N TYR A 484 -8.27 -21.07 3.96
CA TYR A 484 -7.63 -21.31 2.67
C TYR A 484 -6.50 -22.32 2.83
N GLU A 485 -6.32 -23.24 1.89
CA GLU A 485 -5.25 -24.24 1.95
C GLU A 485 -3.83 -23.65 1.89
N LYS A 486 -3.68 -22.46 1.30
CA LYS A 486 -2.40 -21.76 1.15
C LYS A 486 -2.42 -20.46 1.94
N GLU A 487 -1.36 -20.23 2.72
CA GLU A 487 -1.13 -18.98 3.47
C GLU A 487 -1.30 -17.73 2.59
N ASN A 488 -0.67 -17.71 1.41
CA ASN A 488 -0.79 -16.58 0.50
C ASN A 488 -2.24 -16.31 0.06
N HIS A 489 -3.07 -17.33 -0.14
CA HIS A 489 -4.47 -17.12 -0.53
C HIS A 489 -5.28 -16.46 0.60
N ALA A 490 -5.00 -16.82 1.86
CA ALA A 490 -5.62 -16.18 3.01
C ALA A 490 -5.22 -14.70 3.11
N ILE A 491 -3.93 -14.39 2.92
CA ILE A 491 -3.42 -13.01 2.95
C ILE A 491 -4.06 -12.16 1.83
N GLN A 492 -4.10 -12.67 0.59
CA GLN A 492 -4.64 -11.90 -0.53
C GLN A 492 -6.14 -11.66 -0.41
N ASN A 493 -6.93 -12.67 -0.01
CA ASN A 493 -8.37 -12.48 0.20
C ASN A 493 -8.66 -11.54 1.37
N ALA A 494 -7.95 -11.65 2.49
CA ALA A 494 -8.13 -10.73 3.61
C ALA A 494 -7.76 -9.28 3.23
N SER A 495 -6.68 -9.10 2.46
CA SER A 495 -6.32 -7.79 1.90
C SER A 495 -7.40 -7.24 0.97
N LEU A 496 -7.98 -8.10 0.12
CA LEU A 496 -9.03 -7.69 -0.81
C LEU A 496 -10.30 -7.27 -0.07
N ASN A 497 -10.68 -7.98 0.98
CA ASN A 497 -11.80 -7.61 1.83
C ASN A 497 -11.58 -6.24 2.48
N ALA A 498 -10.36 -5.96 2.97
CA ALA A 498 -9.99 -4.63 3.48
C ALA A 498 -10.13 -3.56 2.39
N LEU A 499 -9.64 -3.82 1.18
CA LEU A 499 -9.74 -2.89 0.05
C LEU A 499 -11.19 -2.64 -0.40
N SER A 500 -12.02 -3.69 -0.47
CA SER A 500 -13.44 -3.57 -0.81
C SER A 500 -14.18 -2.74 0.22
N TRP A 501 -13.86 -2.93 1.51
CA TRP A 501 -14.39 -2.10 2.58
C TRP A 501 -13.95 -0.64 2.42
N LEU A 502 -12.65 -0.38 2.20
CA LEU A 502 -12.10 0.97 1.98
C LEU A 502 -12.64 1.63 0.71
N SER A 503 -13.00 0.86 -0.32
CA SER A 503 -13.58 1.39 -1.58
C SER A 503 -14.92 2.05 -1.34
N ARG A 504 -15.71 1.55 -0.37
CA ARG A 504 -17.01 2.14 0.01
C ARG A 504 -16.91 3.56 0.54
N LEU A 505 -15.73 4.00 1.00
CA LEU A 505 -15.51 5.40 1.41
C LEU A 505 -15.48 6.37 0.21
N PHE A 506 -15.34 5.84 -1.00
CA PHE A 506 -15.24 6.59 -2.24
C PHE A 506 -16.46 6.38 -3.17
N ASP A 507 -17.27 5.35 -2.91
CA ASP A 507 -18.48 5.04 -3.66
C ASP A 507 -19.71 5.67 -2.96
N GLU A 508 -20.28 6.72 -3.58
CA GLU A 508 -21.48 7.46 -3.12
C GLU A 508 -22.76 6.63 -3.26
N GLY A 509 -22.89 5.55 -2.49
CA GLY A 509 -24.21 5.02 -2.14
C GLY A 509 -24.85 5.91 -1.08
N ASP A 510 -26.12 6.25 -1.25
CA ASP A 510 -26.98 7.15 -0.44
C ASP A 510 -27.21 6.67 1.02
N GLY A 511 -26.28 5.90 1.60
CA GLY A 511 -26.36 5.37 2.95
C GLY A 511 -25.47 6.15 3.92
N ASP A 512 -26.04 6.54 5.06
CA ASP A 512 -25.28 7.08 6.19
C ASP A 512 -24.13 6.12 6.55
N PRO A 513 -22.85 6.55 6.46
CA PRO A 513 -21.72 5.69 6.83
C PRO A 513 -21.78 5.23 8.30
N LEU A 514 -22.61 5.86 9.14
CA LEU A 514 -22.84 5.49 10.54
C LEU A 514 -23.74 4.25 10.74
N GLN A 515 -24.37 3.72 9.69
CA GLN A 515 -25.25 2.54 9.78
C GLN A 515 -24.60 1.19 9.40
N ILE A 516 -23.30 1.16 9.09
CA ILE A 516 -22.65 -0.05 8.53
C ILE A 516 -21.94 -0.86 9.63
N CYS A 517 -22.73 -1.40 10.55
CA CYS A 517 -22.38 -2.57 11.33
C CYS A 517 -23.35 -3.68 10.92
N TYR A 518 -22.85 -4.88 10.58
CA TYR A 518 -23.60 -6.12 10.23
C TYR A 518 -24.26 -6.08 8.83
N THR A 519 -24.18 -7.06 7.92
CA THR A 519 -23.65 -8.43 7.84
C THR A 519 -23.26 -8.68 6.37
N ASP A 520 -21.97 -8.80 6.05
CA ASP A 520 -21.58 -9.73 4.99
C ASP A 520 -21.30 -11.03 5.74
N ASP A 521 -22.03 -12.12 5.43
CA ASP A 521 -21.96 -13.39 6.17
C ASP A 521 -20.54 -13.98 6.26
N HIS A 522 -19.59 -13.41 5.51
CA HIS A 522 -18.21 -13.83 5.40
C HIS A 522 -17.16 -12.94 6.11
N LEU A 523 -17.54 -11.78 6.66
CA LEU A 523 -16.61 -10.79 7.21
C LEU A 523 -16.98 -10.29 8.61
N ASP A 524 -16.03 -10.39 9.54
CA ASP A 524 -16.08 -9.66 10.81
C ASP A 524 -15.11 -8.48 10.71
N ALA A 525 -15.66 -7.25 10.68
CA ALA A 525 -14.88 -6.02 10.56
C ALA A 525 -15.26 -5.00 11.64
N VAL A 526 -14.26 -4.37 12.26
CA VAL A 526 -14.43 -3.27 13.23
C VAL A 526 -13.76 -2.02 12.67
N PHE A 527 -14.47 -0.88 12.71
CA PHE A 527 -14.02 0.39 12.13
C PHE A 527 -14.17 1.54 13.12
N GLN A 528 -13.18 2.44 13.16
CA GLN A 528 -13.30 3.73 13.83
C GLN A 528 -13.15 4.87 12.82
N GLN A 529 -14.28 5.50 12.46
CA GLN A 529 -14.36 6.55 11.44
C GLN A 529 -13.56 7.82 11.75
N ARG A 530 -13.18 8.05 13.01
CA ARG A 530 -12.57 9.31 13.43
C ARG A 530 -11.24 9.63 12.77
N ILE A 531 -10.61 8.68 12.07
CA ILE A 531 -9.22 8.79 11.62
C ILE A 531 -9.11 8.91 10.08
N LEU A 532 -10.14 8.56 9.30
CA LEU A 532 -10.04 8.53 7.84
C LEU A 532 -11.04 9.47 7.16
N MET A 533 -10.51 10.39 6.33
CA MET A 533 -11.21 11.20 5.31
C MET A 533 -12.42 12.02 5.81
N LYS A 534 -12.20 13.32 6.07
CA LYS A 534 -13.28 14.32 6.18
C LYS A 534 -13.94 14.52 4.80
N GLU A 535 -15.03 13.80 4.61
CA GLU A 535 -16.10 13.96 3.61
C GLU A 535 -15.63 13.90 2.14
N ALA A 536 -16.12 12.89 1.41
CA ALA A 536 -15.98 12.78 -0.04
C ALA A 536 -16.69 13.96 -0.73
N VAL A 537 -16.12 14.42 -1.85
CA VAL A 537 -16.68 15.48 -2.69
C VAL A 537 -18.02 15.01 -3.27
N PRO A 538 -19.11 15.79 -3.18
CA PRO A 538 -20.38 15.42 -3.78
C PRO A 538 -20.24 15.36 -5.31
N LYS A 539 -20.55 14.22 -5.93
CA LYS A 539 -20.81 14.17 -7.38
C LYS A 539 -22.30 14.32 -7.66
N GLY A 540 -22.60 15.01 -8.76
CA GLY A 540 -23.96 15.26 -9.22
C GLY A 540 -24.74 13.96 -9.45
N HIS A 541 -26.02 13.97 -9.06
CA HIS A 541 -26.96 12.87 -9.21
C HIS A 541 -26.97 12.27 -10.64
N PHE A 542 -26.76 10.96 -10.73
CA PHE A 542 -27.11 10.18 -11.92
C PHE A 542 -28.36 9.35 -11.68
N ARG A 543 -29.36 9.58 -12.53
CA ARG A 543 -30.55 8.75 -12.66
C ARG A 543 -30.25 7.69 -13.72
N ASN A 544 -30.13 6.42 -13.33
CA ASN A 544 -30.01 5.33 -14.29
C ASN A 544 -31.26 5.32 -15.19
N ARG A 545 -31.05 5.49 -16.50
CA ARG A 545 -32.04 5.17 -17.53
C ARG A 545 -31.60 3.85 -18.14
N ASP A 546 -32.24 2.77 -17.71
CA ASP A 546 -32.07 1.44 -18.30
C ASP A 546 -32.78 1.44 -19.67
N GLU A 547 -32.09 1.85 -20.73
CA GLU A 547 -32.51 1.60 -22.11
C GLU A 547 -31.59 0.52 -22.70
N MET A 548 -32.11 -0.71 -22.63
CA MET A 548 -31.52 -1.91 -23.23
C MET A 548 -31.62 -1.80 -24.75
N ASN A 549 -30.56 -1.30 -25.40
CA ASN A 549 -30.50 -1.20 -26.86
C ASN A 549 -30.16 -2.55 -27.52
N GLN A 550 -30.73 -2.72 -28.70
CA GLN A 550 -30.99 -3.96 -29.44
C GLN A 550 -29.73 -4.78 -29.77
N TYR A 551 -29.79 -6.07 -29.47
CA TYR A 551 -28.93 -7.10 -30.05
C TYR A 551 -29.60 -7.63 -31.34
N GLU A 552 -28.98 -7.41 -32.49
CA GLU A 552 -29.23 -8.25 -33.68
C GLU A 552 -28.27 -9.46 -33.63
N ASP A 553 -28.80 -10.65 -33.95
CA ASP A 553 -28.22 -12.01 -33.90
C ASP A 553 -28.07 -12.69 -32.52
N GLN A 554 -29.18 -13.27 -32.02
CA GLN A 554 -29.16 -14.33 -31.01
C GLN A 554 -28.84 -15.69 -31.64
N VAL A 555 -27.57 -16.10 -31.58
CA VAL A 555 -27.17 -17.50 -31.70
C VAL A 555 -26.95 -18.05 -30.29
N ARG A 556 -27.53 -19.22 -29.95
CA ARG A 556 -27.24 -19.95 -28.70
C ARG A 556 -25.75 -20.34 -28.67
N ILE A 557 -24.91 -19.52 -28.05
CA ILE A 557 -23.46 -19.75 -27.95
C ILE A 557 -23.08 -20.01 -26.49
N GLN A 558 -22.20 -20.99 -26.27
CA GLN A 558 -21.64 -21.34 -24.95
C GLN A 558 -21.07 -20.09 -24.26
N THR A 559 -21.62 -19.73 -23.10
CA THR A 559 -21.11 -18.64 -22.26
C THR A 559 -19.74 -19.01 -21.69
N ILE A 560 -18.79 -18.08 -21.75
CA ILE A 560 -17.46 -18.27 -21.14
C ILE A 560 -17.61 -18.54 -19.64
N THR A 561 -16.98 -19.59 -19.13
CA THR A 561 -17.15 -20.05 -17.74
C THR A 561 -16.42 -19.14 -16.75
N LYS A 562 -17.00 -18.97 -15.55
CA LYS A 562 -16.36 -18.25 -14.43
C LYS A 562 -15.02 -18.89 -14.06
N GLY A 563 -14.03 -18.06 -13.74
CA GLY A 563 -12.64 -18.46 -13.49
C GLY A 563 -11.81 -18.64 -14.77
N SER A 564 -12.41 -18.49 -15.95
CA SER A 564 -11.66 -18.39 -17.20
C SER A 564 -10.94 -17.05 -17.30
N LEU A 565 -9.84 -17.04 -18.05
CA LEU A 565 -9.11 -15.84 -18.40
C LEU A 565 -9.34 -15.52 -19.88
N VAL A 566 -9.88 -14.33 -20.16
CA VAL A 566 -10.13 -13.84 -21.52
C VAL A 566 -9.04 -12.86 -21.92
N SER A 567 -8.54 -12.97 -23.15
CA SER A 567 -7.67 -11.98 -23.78
C SER A 567 -8.48 -11.19 -24.80
N ILE A 568 -8.53 -9.86 -24.67
CA ILE A 568 -9.33 -8.99 -25.53
C ILE A 568 -8.48 -7.85 -26.10
N CYS A 569 -8.86 -7.40 -27.29
CA CYS A 569 -8.47 -6.11 -27.85
C CYS A 569 -9.68 -5.19 -27.73
N TYR A 570 -9.52 -3.98 -27.22
CA TYR A 570 -10.63 -3.05 -27.10
C TYR A 570 -10.25 -1.59 -27.38
N SER A 571 -11.24 -0.81 -27.78
CA SER A 571 -11.18 0.64 -27.91
C SER A 571 -12.47 1.26 -27.38
N VAL A 572 -12.36 2.35 -26.64
CA VAL A 572 -13.49 3.13 -26.09
C VAL A 572 -13.47 4.51 -26.73
N TYR A 573 -14.58 4.89 -27.33
CA TYR A 573 -14.80 6.17 -27.96
C TYR A 573 -15.87 6.96 -27.20
N LEU A 574 -15.70 8.28 -27.13
CA LEU A 574 -16.78 9.19 -26.77
C LEU A 574 -17.62 9.46 -28.01
N ASP A 575 -18.94 9.21 -27.94
CA ASP A 575 -19.87 9.55 -29.02
C ASP A 575 -20.69 10.80 -28.62
N VAL A 576 -20.56 11.85 -29.42
CA VAL A 576 -21.31 13.11 -29.28
C VAL A 576 -22.36 13.13 -30.36
N ASP A 577 -23.63 13.17 -29.95
CA ASP A 577 -24.75 13.15 -30.88
C ASP A 577 -24.68 14.32 -31.86
N ALA A 578 -25.11 14.06 -33.10
CA ALA A 578 -25.16 15.08 -34.14
C ALA A 578 -26.09 16.23 -33.76
N ASP A 579 -27.12 15.96 -32.95
CA ASP A 579 -28.10 16.93 -32.47
C ASP A 579 -27.51 17.95 -31.48
N PHE A 580 -26.42 17.60 -30.79
CA PHE A 580 -25.73 18.50 -29.84
C PHE A 580 -24.45 19.11 -30.41
N SER A 581 -23.94 18.58 -31.52
CA SER A 581 -22.77 19.11 -32.21
C SER A 581 -23.07 20.42 -32.92
N LYS A 582 -22.29 21.48 -32.63
CA LYS A 582 -22.37 22.78 -33.32
C LYS A 582 -22.26 22.70 -34.85
N ASP A 583 -21.68 21.61 -35.36
CA ASP A 583 -21.43 21.40 -36.79
C ASP A 583 -22.45 20.43 -37.44
N GLY A 584 -23.44 19.92 -36.68
CA GLY A 584 -24.40 18.91 -37.15
C GLY A 584 -23.77 17.57 -37.53
N LYS A 585 -22.52 17.32 -37.10
CA LYS A 585 -21.75 16.10 -37.38
C LYS A 585 -21.47 15.37 -36.08
N SER A 586 -21.76 14.07 -36.04
CA SER A 586 -21.29 13.20 -34.97
C SER A 586 -19.76 13.24 -34.91
N LYS A 587 -19.22 13.42 -33.71
CA LYS A 587 -17.78 13.42 -33.45
C LYS A 587 -17.45 12.26 -32.52
N LYS A 588 -16.51 11.43 -32.94
CA LYS A 588 -15.98 10.32 -32.16
C LYS A 588 -14.56 10.61 -31.75
N GLU A 589 -14.30 10.56 -30.46
CA GLU A 589 -12.96 10.74 -29.91
C GLU A 589 -12.50 9.47 -29.19
N LEU A 590 -11.29 9.00 -29.50
CA LEU A 590 -10.72 7.83 -28.84
C LEU A 590 -10.26 8.21 -27.42
N ILE A 591 -10.76 7.50 -26.42
CA ILE A 591 -10.51 7.77 -25.00
C ILE A 591 -9.52 6.78 -24.41
N GLU A 592 -9.71 5.49 -24.68
CA GLU A 592 -8.88 4.40 -24.17
C GLU A 592 -8.82 3.29 -25.21
N SER A 593 -7.65 2.69 -25.41
CA SER A 593 -7.51 1.51 -26.26
C SER A 593 -6.40 0.61 -25.75
N ASN A 594 -6.58 -0.70 -25.95
CA ASN A 594 -5.56 -1.69 -25.67
C ASN A 594 -5.56 -2.78 -26.74
N GLU A 595 -4.39 -3.10 -27.27
CA GLU A 595 -4.21 -4.13 -28.30
C GLU A 595 -4.41 -5.54 -27.73
N GLU A 596 -3.96 -5.79 -26.49
CA GLU A 596 -4.11 -7.07 -25.82
C GLU A 596 -4.11 -6.89 -24.30
N ILE A 597 -5.23 -7.21 -23.66
CA ILE A 597 -5.35 -7.22 -22.21
C ILE A 597 -6.10 -8.46 -21.73
N GLU A 598 -5.64 -9.04 -20.62
CA GLU A 598 -6.25 -10.20 -20.01
C GLU A 598 -7.15 -9.85 -18.81
N PHE A 599 -8.33 -10.44 -18.73
CA PHE A 599 -9.25 -10.32 -17.59
C PHE A 599 -9.74 -11.67 -17.11
N GLU A 600 -9.97 -11.77 -15.81
CA GLU A 600 -10.59 -12.96 -15.22
C GLU A 600 -12.12 -12.77 -15.20
N VAL A 601 -12.84 -13.78 -15.68
CA VAL A 601 -14.30 -13.76 -15.77
C VAL A 601 -14.92 -14.22 -14.45
N GLY A 602 -15.89 -13.47 -13.94
CA GLY A 602 -16.70 -13.84 -12.79
C GLY A 602 -16.22 -13.31 -11.44
N ASN A 603 -15.12 -12.55 -11.39
CA ASN A 603 -14.63 -11.88 -10.16
C ASN A 603 -14.72 -10.35 -10.21
N GLY A 604 -15.34 -9.78 -11.26
CA GLY A 604 -15.47 -8.34 -11.43
C GLY A 604 -14.18 -7.62 -11.79
N SER A 605 -13.24 -8.30 -12.47
CA SER A 605 -11.95 -7.70 -12.86
C SER A 605 -12.04 -6.67 -14.00
N MET A 606 -13.19 -6.58 -14.66
CA MET A 606 -13.47 -5.65 -15.75
C MET A 606 -14.80 -4.92 -15.55
N ASN A 607 -15.04 -3.88 -16.34
CA ASN A 607 -16.29 -3.14 -16.35
C ASN A 607 -17.48 -4.11 -16.56
N PRO A 608 -18.58 -4.01 -15.77
CA PRO A 608 -19.70 -4.95 -15.88
C PRO A 608 -20.34 -5.04 -17.26
N HIS A 609 -20.44 -3.92 -18.00
CA HIS A 609 -20.99 -3.91 -19.36
C HIS A 609 -20.06 -4.63 -20.34
N LEU A 610 -18.75 -4.45 -20.19
CA LEU A 610 -17.75 -5.15 -20.99
C LEU A 610 -17.76 -6.65 -20.70
N GLU A 611 -17.86 -7.07 -19.44
CA GLU A 611 -17.93 -8.48 -19.06
C GLU A 611 -19.16 -9.18 -19.66
N ALA A 612 -20.33 -8.52 -19.61
CA ALA A 612 -21.57 -9.05 -20.16
C ALA A 612 -21.50 -9.30 -21.68
N VAL A 613 -20.77 -8.46 -22.41
CA VAL A 613 -20.55 -8.62 -23.86
C VAL A 613 -19.50 -9.69 -24.14
N VAL A 614 -18.34 -9.61 -23.49
CA VAL A 614 -17.21 -10.53 -23.74
C VAL A 614 -17.58 -11.98 -23.46
N THR A 615 -18.40 -12.24 -22.43
CA THR A 615 -18.86 -13.60 -22.09
C THR A 615 -19.75 -14.26 -23.13
N GLN A 616 -20.29 -13.50 -24.08
CA GLN A 616 -21.12 -13.98 -25.20
C GLN A 616 -20.33 -14.14 -26.51
N LEU A 617 -19.09 -13.65 -26.56
CA LEU A 617 -18.25 -13.71 -27.76
C LEU A 617 -17.54 -15.06 -27.93
N VAL A 618 -17.30 -15.42 -29.18
CA VAL A 618 -16.40 -16.49 -29.61
C VAL A 618 -15.06 -15.90 -30.03
N VAL A 619 -13.96 -16.65 -29.83
CA VAL A 619 -12.62 -16.22 -30.25
C VAL A 619 -12.61 -15.79 -31.72
N GLY A 620 -12.11 -14.58 -31.98
CA GLY A 620 -12.09 -13.93 -33.29
C GLY A 620 -13.27 -13.00 -33.56
N GLN A 621 -14.37 -13.11 -32.81
CA GLN A 621 -15.53 -12.23 -32.94
C GLN A 621 -15.24 -10.82 -32.45
N TYR A 622 -15.99 -9.88 -33.00
CA TYR A 622 -15.95 -8.45 -32.71
C TYR A 622 -17.35 -7.98 -32.33
N ALA A 623 -17.46 -7.17 -31.30
CA ALA A 623 -18.70 -6.52 -30.90
C ALA A 623 -18.50 -5.03 -30.66
N ARG A 624 -19.59 -4.29 -30.83
CA ARG A 624 -19.66 -2.86 -30.56
C ARG A 624 -20.95 -2.54 -29.81
N PHE A 625 -20.85 -1.75 -28.75
CA PHE A 625 -21.99 -1.40 -27.91
C PHE A 625 -21.81 0.00 -27.31
N LEU A 626 -22.93 0.63 -26.95
CA LEU A 626 -22.94 1.94 -26.30
C LEU A 626 -23.35 1.81 -24.83
N THR A 627 -22.76 2.64 -23.96
CA THR A 627 -23.17 2.81 -22.57
C THR A 627 -23.40 4.28 -22.27
N ASN A 628 -24.16 4.56 -21.21
CA ASN A 628 -24.31 5.91 -20.70
C ASN A 628 -22.93 6.51 -20.33
N ALA A 629 -22.85 7.85 -20.35
CA ALA A 629 -21.64 8.57 -19.99
C ALA A 629 -21.24 8.27 -18.53
N PRO A 630 -19.94 8.06 -18.24
CA PRO A 630 -19.47 7.86 -16.87
C PRO A 630 -19.47 9.18 -16.09
N ALA A 631 -19.08 9.12 -14.82
CA ALA A 631 -18.69 10.31 -14.08
C ALA A 631 -17.60 11.11 -14.82
N GLU A 632 -17.74 12.44 -14.85
CA GLU A 632 -16.83 13.38 -15.53
C GLU A 632 -15.35 13.10 -15.24
N ASP A 633 -15.04 12.81 -13.97
CA ASP A 633 -13.67 12.55 -13.53
C ASP A 633 -13.03 11.34 -14.23
N LEU A 634 -13.80 10.27 -14.45
CA LEU A 634 -13.29 9.05 -15.08
C LEU A 634 -12.97 9.32 -16.55
N PHE A 635 -13.82 10.10 -17.21
CA PHE A 635 -13.59 10.56 -18.57
C PHE A 635 -12.31 11.39 -18.69
N VAL A 636 -12.15 12.44 -17.88
CA VAL A 636 -10.97 13.32 -17.97
C VAL A 636 -9.68 12.56 -17.61
N THR A 637 -9.77 11.54 -16.76
CA THR A 637 -8.62 10.67 -16.40
C THR A 637 -8.12 9.86 -17.60
N ALA A 638 -9.05 9.32 -18.41
CA ALA A 638 -8.73 8.47 -19.55
C ALA A 638 -8.37 9.27 -20.81
N ALA A 639 -9.10 10.35 -21.08
CA ALA A 639 -9.00 11.19 -22.28
C ALA A 639 -7.59 11.75 -22.54
N THR A 640 -7.33 12.18 -23.77
CA THR A 640 -5.99 12.64 -24.20
C THR A 640 -5.58 13.98 -23.58
N GLY A 641 -6.49 14.69 -22.91
CA GLY A 641 -6.19 15.81 -22.03
C GLY A 641 -6.32 17.18 -22.68
N THR A 642 -7.10 17.32 -23.75
CA THR A 642 -7.29 18.61 -24.42
C THR A 642 -8.45 19.40 -23.82
N GLN A 643 -8.45 20.74 -23.94
CA GLN A 643 -9.61 21.55 -23.56
C GLN A 643 -10.88 21.19 -24.33
N ARG A 644 -10.76 20.54 -25.51
CA ARG A 644 -11.91 20.08 -26.29
C ARG A 644 -12.69 19.03 -25.53
N ASP A 645 -12.01 18.14 -24.81
CA ASP A 645 -12.57 17.00 -24.09
C ASP A 645 -13.70 17.44 -23.13
N ARG A 646 -13.55 18.61 -22.48
CA ARG A 646 -14.57 19.16 -21.59
C ARG A 646 -15.75 19.83 -22.27
N SER A 647 -15.54 20.46 -23.43
CA SER A 647 -16.66 20.97 -24.22
C SER A 647 -17.50 19.85 -24.80
N LEU A 648 -16.92 18.66 -24.99
CA LEU A 648 -17.67 17.49 -25.43
C LEU A 648 -18.53 16.93 -24.30
N LEU A 649 -18.08 17.02 -23.04
CA LEU A 649 -18.80 16.54 -21.85
C LEU A 649 -20.19 17.17 -21.64
N SER A 650 -20.41 18.42 -22.06
CA SER A 650 -21.73 19.04 -22.02
C SER A 650 -22.72 18.49 -23.05
N ASP A 651 -22.20 17.82 -24.09
CA ASP A 651 -22.92 17.45 -25.31
C ASP A 651 -23.01 15.90 -25.46
N VAL A 652 -22.61 15.12 -24.44
CA VAL A 652 -22.36 13.66 -24.55
C VAL A 652 -23.62 12.83 -24.59
N ALA A 653 -23.66 11.88 -25.53
CA ALA A 653 -24.68 10.81 -25.58
C ALA A 653 -24.22 9.50 -24.92
N GLY A 654 -22.92 9.16 -24.94
CA GLY A 654 -22.41 7.99 -24.22
C GLY A 654 -20.99 7.57 -24.59
N PHE A 655 -20.56 6.43 -24.07
CA PHE A 655 -19.34 5.74 -24.52
C PHE A 655 -19.68 4.61 -25.46
N GLU A 656 -18.95 4.56 -26.58
CA GLU A 656 -18.96 3.46 -27.51
C GLU A 656 -17.75 2.55 -27.29
N TYR A 657 -18.02 1.29 -27.00
CA TYR A 657 -17.01 0.25 -26.84
C TYR A 657 -16.93 -0.57 -28.12
N CYS A 658 -15.71 -0.82 -28.57
CA CYS A 658 -15.37 -1.73 -29.66
C CYS A 658 -14.46 -2.80 -29.07
N VAL A 659 -14.87 -4.07 -29.10
CA VAL A 659 -14.13 -5.18 -28.46
C VAL A 659 -13.99 -6.37 -29.39
N ARG A 660 -12.83 -7.00 -29.39
CA ARG A 660 -12.53 -8.26 -30.09
C ARG A 660 -11.99 -9.28 -29.09
N LEU A 661 -12.58 -10.47 -29.08
CA LEU A 661 -12.08 -11.58 -28.26
C LEU A 661 -10.91 -12.26 -28.97
N LEU A 662 -9.71 -12.22 -28.39
CA LEU A 662 -8.49 -12.79 -28.96
C LEU A 662 -8.23 -14.22 -28.50
N GLY A 663 -8.63 -14.56 -27.28
CA GLY A 663 -8.44 -15.90 -26.74
C GLY A 663 -9.14 -16.12 -25.39
N VAL A 664 -9.33 -17.40 -25.04
CA VAL A 664 -9.91 -17.82 -23.76
C VAL A 664 -9.07 -18.97 -23.19
N LYS A 665 -8.63 -18.84 -21.94
CA LYS A 665 -8.01 -19.92 -21.15
C LYS A 665 -9.02 -20.36 -20.10
N GLY A 666 -9.39 -21.64 -20.10
CA GLY A 666 -10.34 -22.19 -19.12
C GLY A 666 -9.84 -22.09 -17.67
N PRO A 667 -10.72 -22.34 -16.69
CA PRO A 667 -10.37 -22.29 -15.27
C PRO A 667 -9.23 -23.26 -14.96
N THR A 668 -8.30 -22.82 -14.10
CA THR A 668 -7.14 -23.64 -13.75
C THR A 668 -7.56 -24.73 -12.76
N GLU A 669 -7.56 -25.99 -13.19
CA GLU A 669 -7.82 -27.12 -12.29
C GLU A 669 -6.59 -27.39 -11.43
N LYS A 670 -6.76 -27.31 -10.10
CA LYS A 670 -5.76 -27.85 -9.18
C LYS A 670 -5.92 -29.37 -9.20
N ARG A 671 -4.98 -30.08 -9.82
CA ARG A 671 -4.94 -31.55 -9.74
C ARG A 671 -4.67 -31.95 -8.29
N ILE A 672 -5.72 -32.23 -7.54
CA ILE A 672 -5.63 -32.83 -6.21
C ILE A 672 -5.44 -34.32 -6.44
N GLU A 673 -4.34 -34.89 -5.94
CA GLU A 673 -4.17 -36.34 -5.92
C GLU A 673 -5.21 -36.92 -4.95
N ALA A 674 -6.23 -37.59 -5.50
CA ALA A 674 -7.24 -38.29 -4.70
C ALA A 674 -6.81 -39.74 -4.46
N ASP A 675 -6.96 -40.22 -3.22
CA ASP A 675 -6.77 -41.62 -2.89
C ASP A 675 -7.99 -42.45 -3.37
N PHE A 676 -7.90 -42.98 -4.59
CA PHE A 676 -8.99 -43.76 -5.21
C PHE A 676 -9.21 -45.15 -4.60
N PHE A 677 -8.22 -45.71 -3.90
CA PHE A 677 -8.24 -47.08 -3.38
C PHE A 677 -8.15 -47.10 -1.86
N LYS A 678 -8.90 -47.99 -1.19
CA LYS A 678 -8.81 -48.23 0.26
C LYS A 678 -8.45 -49.71 0.53
N PRO A 679 -7.24 -50.02 1.06
CA PRO A 679 -6.11 -49.10 1.28
C PRO A 679 -5.53 -48.58 -0.04
N SER A 680 -4.66 -47.57 0.01
CA SER A 680 -4.05 -46.99 -1.20
C SER A 680 -3.35 -48.05 -2.06
N LEU A 681 -3.32 -47.85 -3.38
CA LEU A 681 -2.75 -48.85 -4.30
C LEU A 681 -1.29 -49.19 -3.97
N SER A 682 -0.51 -48.21 -3.51
CA SER A 682 0.86 -48.41 -3.04
C SER A 682 0.91 -49.34 -1.83
N LYS A 683 -0.01 -49.17 -0.87
CA LYS A 683 -0.12 -50.02 0.32
C LYS A 683 -0.60 -51.43 -0.02
N GLN A 684 -1.57 -51.59 -0.93
CA GLN A 684 -2.02 -52.92 -1.40
C GLN A 684 -0.88 -53.74 -2.00
N ARG A 685 -0.05 -53.11 -2.85
CA ARG A 685 1.13 -53.76 -3.46
C ARG A 685 2.13 -54.20 -2.39
N LEU A 686 2.39 -53.35 -1.40
CA LEU A 686 3.29 -53.66 -0.29
C LEU A 686 2.76 -54.85 0.53
N GLU A 687 1.49 -54.83 0.92
CA GLU A 687 0.87 -55.91 1.70
C GLU A 687 0.91 -57.25 0.95
N TYR A 688 0.62 -57.23 -0.35
CA TYR A 688 0.69 -58.41 -1.21
C TYR A 688 2.10 -59.00 -1.25
N VAL A 689 3.12 -58.17 -1.47
CA VAL A 689 4.53 -58.61 -1.52
C VAL A 689 5.01 -59.12 -0.15
N VAL A 690 4.71 -58.40 0.94
CA VAL A 690 5.07 -58.81 2.31
C VAL A 690 4.46 -60.17 2.67
N LYS A 691 3.21 -60.42 2.26
CA LYS A 691 2.56 -61.72 2.45
C LYS A 691 3.33 -62.85 1.76
N HIS A 692 3.69 -62.68 0.48
CA HIS A 692 4.45 -63.70 -0.27
C HIS A 692 5.85 -63.93 0.30
N ILE A 693 6.54 -62.87 0.75
CA ILE A 693 7.86 -62.99 1.38
C ILE A 693 7.76 -63.84 2.65
N LYS A 694 6.77 -63.60 3.51
CA LYS A 694 6.54 -64.38 4.73
C LYS A 694 6.25 -65.85 4.44
N GLU A 695 5.53 -66.14 3.37
CA GLU A 695 5.19 -67.51 2.96
C GLU A 695 6.38 -68.27 2.33
N SER A 696 7.36 -67.56 1.76
CA SER A 696 8.45 -68.15 0.95
C SER A 696 9.66 -68.73 1.72
N SER A 697 9.80 -68.46 3.03
CA SER A 697 10.97 -68.83 3.85
C SER A 697 12.35 -68.47 3.25
N ALA A 698 12.41 -67.44 2.39
CA ALA A 698 13.65 -67.00 1.75
C ALA A 698 14.66 -66.43 2.77
N SER A 699 15.95 -66.59 2.50
CA SER A 699 17.04 -65.98 3.29
C SER A 699 17.52 -64.64 2.71
N THR A 700 17.37 -64.42 1.40
CA THR A 700 17.84 -63.21 0.72
C THR A 700 16.73 -62.56 -0.09
N LEU A 701 16.61 -61.23 0.00
CA LEU A 701 15.68 -60.42 -0.81
C LEU A 701 16.43 -59.34 -1.56
N VAL A 702 16.09 -59.13 -2.84
CA VAL A 702 16.55 -57.98 -3.62
C VAL A 702 15.34 -57.17 -4.06
N ASP A 703 15.31 -55.89 -3.66
CA ASP A 703 14.27 -54.91 -4.00
C ASP A 703 14.77 -54.01 -5.14
N PHE A 704 14.48 -54.41 -6.37
CA PHE A 704 14.83 -53.65 -7.57
C PHE A 704 13.86 -52.47 -7.76
N GLY A 705 14.39 -51.25 -7.73
CA GLY A 705 13.59 -50.03 -7.69
C GLY A 705 13.07 -49.71 -6.28
N CYS A 706 13.90 -49.95 -5.25
CA CYS A 706 13.50 -49.81 -3.85
C CYS A 706 13.03 -48.40 -3.46
N GLY A 707 13.32 -47.38 -4.27
CA GLY A 707 12.88 -46.01 -4.07
C GLY A 707 13.30 -45.48 -2.71
N SER A 708 12.35 -44.96 -1.95
CA SER A 708 12.58 -44.48 -0.57
C SER A 708 12.55 -45.60 0.47
N GLY A 709 12.53 -46.88 0.08
CA GLY A 709 12.57 -48.03 0.98
C GLY A 709 11.25 -48.37 1.66
N SER A 710 10.10 -48.17 1.02
CA SER A 710 8.79 -48.45 1.62
C SER A 710 8.55 -49.95 1.87
N LEU A 711 9.01 -50.82 0.95
CA LEU A 711 8.96 -52.27 1.12
C LEU A 711 9.86 -52.70 2.29
N LEU A 712 11.08 -52.18 2.33
CA LEU A 712 12.02 -52.41 3.42
C LEU A 712 11.43 -51.99 4.78
N ALA A 713 10.81 -50.80 4.84
CA ALA A 713 10.14 -50.33 6.04
C ALA A 713 9.04 -51.31 6.50
N SER A 714 8.24 -51.81 5.55
CA SER A 714 7.13 -52.73 5.83
C SER A 714 7.61 -54.12 6.27
N ILE A 715 8.72 -54.60 5.70
CA ILE A 715 9.33 -55.89 6.04
C ILE A 715 9.97 -55.85 7.43
N LEU A 716 10.70 -54.78 7.75
CA LEU A 716 11.38 -54.63 9.05
C LEU A 716 10.41 -54.45 10.23
N ASP A 717 9.13 -54.16 9.96
CA ASP A 717 8.07 -54.08 10.97
C ASP A 717 7.46 -55.44 11.32
N CYS A 718 7.85 -56.52 10.64
CA CYS A 718 7.35 -57.87 10.87
C CYS A 718 8.51 -58.88 11.03
N PRO A 719 8.36 -59.92 11.87
CA PRO A 719 9.29 -61.04 11.84
C PRO A 719 9.31 -61.70 10.46
N THR A 720 10.51 -61.91 9.88
CA THR A 720 10.72 -62.61 8.61
C THR A 720 11.94 -63.53 8.70
N SER A 721 12.04 -64.51 7.80
CA SER A 721 13.20 -65.41 7.69
C SER A 721 14.42 -64.80 7.00
N LEU A 722 14.31 -63.54 6.56
CA LEU A 722 15.33 -62.86 5.77
C LEU A 722 16.57 -62.58 6.61
N GLN A 723 17.73 -62.92 6.06
CA GLN A 723 19.06 -62.68 6.60
C GLN A 723 19.79 -61.55 5.86
N THR A 724 19.50 -61.35 4.57
CA THR A 724 20.12 -60.31 3.74
C THR A 724 19.07 -59.63 2.87
N ILE A 725 19.07 -58.30 2.85
CA ILE A 725 18.22 -57.50 1.97
C ILE A 725 19.08 -56.51 1.18
N ALA A 726 18.90 -56.46 -0.14
CA ALA A 726 19.56 -55.48 -1.00
C ALA A 726 18.53 -54.60 -1.70
N GLY A 727 18.61 -53.27 -1.54
CA GLY A 727 17.84 -52.30 -2.30
C GLY A 727 18.68 -51.75 -3.46
N VAL A 728 18.14 -51.81 -4.68
CA VAL A 728 18.78 -51.27 -5.88
C VAL A 728 17.94 -50.11 -6.40
N ASP A 729 18.50 -48.93 -6.60
CA ASP A 729 17.78 -47.79 -7.19
C ASP A 729 18.73 -46.74 -7.76
N ILE A 730 18.45 -46.25 -8.97
CA ILE A 730 19.27 -45.22 -9.63
C ILE A 730 19.19 -43.84 -8.93
N SER A 731 18.16 -43.59 -8.13
CA SER A 731 17.93 -42.32 -7.46
C SER A 731 18.70 -42.23 -6.15
N HIS A 732 19.84 -41.53 -6.18
CA HIS A 732 20.63 -41.23 -4.98
C HIS A 732 19.79 -40.55 -3.87
N LYS A 733 18.86 -39.65 -4.24
CA LYS A 733 17.94 -39.01 -3.28
C LYS A 733 16.98 -40.00 -2.62
N SER A 734 16.57 -41.03 -3.36
CA SER A 734 15.67 -42.08 -2.85
C SER A 734 16.45 -43.08 -2.00
N LEU A 735 17.61 -43.54 -2.47
CA LEU A 735 18.54 -44.39 -1.70
C LEU A 735 18.96 -43.74 -0.37
N THR A 736 19.25 -42.43 -0.36
CA THR A 736 19.57 -41.69 0.88
C THR A 736 18.39 -41.73 1.87
N ARG A 737 17.15 -41.66 1.38
CA ARG A 737 15.94 -41.80 2.23
C ARG A 737 15.76 -43.24 2.71
N ALA A 738 15.95 -44.22 1.83
CA ALA A 738 15.87 -45.64 2.17
C ALA A 738 16.91 -46.04 3.22
N ALA A 739 18.16 -45.59 3.07
CA ALA A 739 19.24 -45.82 4.04
C ALA A 739 18.94 -45.17 5.40
N LYS A 740 18.36 -43.97 5.43
CA LYS A 740 17.92 -43.33 6.69
C LYS A 740 16.83 -44.15 7.39
N ILE A 741 15.83 -44.64 6.64
CA ILE A 741 14.76 -45.48 7.20
C ILE A 741 15.31 -46.81 7.71
N ALA A 742 16.15 -47.47 6.92
CA ALA A 742 16.81 -48.72 7.32
C ALA A 742 17.64 -48.52 8.58
N THR A 743 18.47 -47.47 8.66
CA THR A 743 19.28 -47.16 9.85
C THR A 743 18.41 -46.88 11.08
N PHE A 744 17.27 -46.21 10.92
CA PHE A 744 16.34 -45.94 12.03
C PHE A 744 15.69 -47.23 12.55
N LYS A 745 15.23 -48.11 11.66
CA LYS A 745 14.59 -49.39 12.02
C LYS A 745 15.59 -50.41 12.57
N ASN A 746 16.85 -50.41 12.10
CA ASN A 746 17.92 -51.29 12.59
C ASN A 746 18.34 -50.97 14.04
N LYS A 747 18.17 -49.72 14.48
CA LYS A 747 18.42 -49.34 15.89
C LYS A 747 17.36 -49.86 16.86
N GLN A 748 16.24 -50.41 16.39
CA GLN A 748 15.10 -50.83 17.23
C GLN A 748 15.00 -52.34 17.51
N GLY A 749 15.87 -53.21 16.98
CA GLY A 749 15.77 -54.66 17.23
C GLY A 749 17.08 -55.43 17.07
N SER A 750 17.27 -56.48 17.88
CA SER A 750 18.55 -57.19 18.06
C SER A 750 18.82 -58.36 17.10
N LEU A 751 17.92 -58.65 16.14
CA LEU A 751 18.07 -59.71 15.12
C LEU A 751 17.47 -59.18 13.81
N GLN A 752 18.29 -58.54 12.98
CA GLN A 752 17.83 -57.94 11.72
C GLN A 752 18.75 -58.31 10.55
N PRO A 753 18.20 -58.41 9.33
CA PRO A 753 18.96 -58.76 8.14
C PRO A 753 20.05 -57.72 7.83
N GLN A 754 21.11 -58.15 7.14
CA GLN A 754 22.11 -57.24 6.58
C GLN A 754 21.49 -56.48 5.40
N ILE A 755 21.46 -55.14 5.48
CA ILE A 755 20.82 -54.29 4.48
C ILE A 755 21.90 -53.56 3.66
N TYR A 756 21.84 -53.73 2.34
CA TYR A 756 22.74 -53.07 1.39
C TYR A 756 21.94 -52.20 0.42
N PHE A 757 22.51 -51.06 0.05
CA PHE A 757 21.94 -50.19 -0.99
C PHE A 757 22.98 -49.97 -2.07
N THR A 758 22.59 -50.16 -3.33
CA THR A 758 23.46 -49.88 -4.49
C THR A 758 22.68 -49.09 -5.54
N PRO A 759 23.34 -48.13 -6.22
CA PRO A 759 22.86 -47.57 -7.48
C PRO A 759 22.66 -48.65 -8.55
#